data_AF-A0A3B8NEI4-F1
#
_entry.id   AF-A0A3B8NEI4-F1
#
_cell.length_a   1.000
_cell.length_b   1.000
_cell.length_c   1.000
_cell.angle_alpha   90.00
_cell.angle_beta   90.00
_cell.angle_gamma   90.00
#
_symmetry.space_group_name_H-M   'P 1'
#
loop_
_entity.id
_entity.type
_entity.pdbx_description
1 polymer ?
#
loop_
_entity_poly.entity_id
_entity_poly.type
_entity_poly.pdbx_seq_one_letter_code
_entity_poly.pdbx_strand_id
1 'polypeptide(L)'
;MICFLHNITWLRVLTLCLVLVGPFMIQVTAQSDSGLRAGHPTLLSPHSEPIAYHGGLIFVVNTPSDSLDVISVKTDKIIASIRTGIDPVSVSVRPDGKEVWVSNHISDSVSVIDNDEQSPTYLSVIATVQEIDLNRKSTLFDEPVGIAFANNDKAYVALSSNNQIAVIDVTARKIIRHLKVQAQEPRALRVRNGRLYVIPFESNNKTQLSGGVGKPHDGDLVTFDAKRLASSFDSVGFTIDVIKHPEVPDRDLFIFDTQSDKLIHSVESIGTNLFGVDVDHQGNVFVAQTDARNHVNGRAGTKKHGLKELMNRPYLNQITKIPKGKDPLFFNLNPLPPKQPKRSKAIATPFSIKVSEDSKVLYFTAASSDHFVAMDSEKGSILDQIKVGSVPRGIAIERKQSAEQKIAWVFNAVSNSVSKVDVSSAKNVNLIKTIQLKDPTPEIYKEGRIAFNTSKASSNGTFSCASCHADGNTDQLLWVLDTPHLVGADQIEPRLSQTLRGLRGTAPYHWDGVPGDPYGGKNASTREHREPNSDVNRPETSVRHVIDGSMGSTMLDSDSDVVNDESKKGYLGKSERDALAAFLLNLSHMPTKGRSYDDKLSDQALVGFERFHVTGARDRKNLNTNVCGSCHTFPYLATDQDSMQVPSFRGALDRFITQAQGRNSVIDLNGVKEIAEQGFPEEEVWKRMMNMGERGRLWPVIDMFKESSSGFAGAFGRQVTLSSETLNDPVTLDVIKALEASAIKGGIILEVEGLMALNGKYEKMLLRYTKKQRHDDRTLQPHRYIEVSSNERSFNTEELINHATKGKLIGTFTGMHGSDVVSASPAIWTEGSLHQQRGAQLFPRINKKKKSMRISARHIKEDAYVLINGERFPAKITEAGKDLIDIVLHRIPRRGMNMIQVQNPQSYISNELIFYVETREEAIARYRKEPPYLLTTILNSSLINSNNEEAKILIEAGADLNMPHEHFDKERPPIIIASQYGHEEIVKILLENGANPNIQTKNGDTALHNAARMGRYDITKVLIE
;
A
#
# COMPACT_ATOMS: atom_id res chain seq x y z
N MET A 1 12.27 -3.33 -45.24
CA MET A 1 11.66 -3.66 -46.55
C MET A 1 11.94 -5.12 -46.84
N ILE A 2 10.87 -5.89 -47.10
CA ILE A 2 10.81 -7.26 -47.64
C ILE A 2 10.98 -8.43 -46.64
N CYS A 3 9.87 -9.16 -46.53
CA CYS A 3 9.55 -10.36 -45.78
C CYS A 3 10.14 -11.66 -46.36
N PHE A 4 9.89 -12.75 -45.61
CA PHE A 4 9.54 -14.15 -45.99
C PHE A 4 10.44 -15.19 -45.29
N LEU A 5 9.91 -15.87 -44.26
CA LEU A 5 9.26 -17.19 -44.26
C LEU A 5 10.27 -18.36 -44.15
N HIS A 6 10.14 -19.16 -43.08
CA HIS A 6 9.83 -20.61 -43.09
C HIS A 6 10.90 -21.50 -43.75
N ASN A 7 11.29 -22.68 -43.29
CA ASN A 7 11.01 -23.57 -42.17
C ASN A 7 11.94 -24.79 -42.42
N ILE A 8 12.01 -25.74 -41.49
CA ILE A 8 12.26 -27.19 -41.75
C ILE A 8 13.73 -27.73 -41.80
N THR A 9 14.06 -28.39 -40.67
CA THR A 9 14.73 -29.71 -40.48
C THR A 9 16.18 -29.93 -40.94
N TRP A 10 17.14 -30.13 -40.02
CA TRP A 10 17.46 -31.32 -39.19
C TRP A 10 18.41 -32.35 -39.88
N LEU A 11 19.47 -32.68 -39.12
CA LEU A 11 20.30 -33.90 -39.06
C LEU A 11 21.67 -34.00 -39.77
N ARG A 12 22.69 -34.11 -38.88
CA ARG A 12 23.96 -34.88 -38.94
C ARG A 12 25.07 -34.28 -39.83
N VAL A 13 26.33 -34.14 -39.39
CA VAL A 13 27.22 -35.19 -38.86
C VAL A 13 28.28 -34.61 -37.90
N LEU A 14 28.58 -35.37 -36.85
CA LEU A 14 29.63 -35.21 -35.84
C LEU A 14 31.05 -35.10 -36.43
N THR A 15 31.97 -34.37 -35.79
CA THR A 15 33.13 -35.00 -35.12
C THR A 15 33.88 -34.09 -34.13
N LEU A 16 34.20 -34.68 -32.98
CA LEU A 16 35.37 -34.50 -32.10
C LEU A 16 35.59 -33.16 -31.36
N CYS A 17 35.37 -33.19 -30.03
CA CYS A 17 36.46 -33.10 -29.05
C CYS A 17 35.96 -33.45 -27.64
N LEU A 18 36.48 -34.54 -27.11
CA LEU A 18 36.24 -35.09 -25.78
C LEU A 18 37.38 -34.62 -24.86
N VAL A 19 37.07 -33.89 -23.79
CA VAL A 19 37.96 -33.74 -22.62
C VAL A 19 37.17 -34.05 -21.36
N LEU A 20 37.77 -34.90 -20.55
CA LEU A 20 37.29 -35.58 -19.36
C LEU A 20 36.91 -34.63 -18.21
N VAL A 21 35.69 -34.79 -17.67
CA VAL A 21 35.35 -34.44 -16.27
C VAL A 21 34.44 -35.55 -15.73
N GLY A 22 34.81 -36.12 -14.58
CA GLY A 22 34.16 -37.29 -13.97
C GLY A 22 32.73 -37.03 -13.46
N PRO A 23 31.93 -38.09 -13.23
CA PRO A 23 30.53 -37.94 -12.87
C PRO A 23 30.39 -37.67 -11.37
N PHE A 24 30.05 -36.44 -10.99
CA PHE A 24 29.27 -36.21 -9.79
C PHE A 24 27.85 -36.70 -10.07
N MET A 25 27.50 -37.88 -9.56
CA MET A 25 26.10 -38.32 -9.49
C MET A 25 25.36 -37.39 -8.54
N ILE A 26 24.74 -36.35 -9.09
CA ILE A 26 23.63 -35.67 -8.44
C ILE A 26 22.45 -36.63 -8.55
N GLN A 27 22.16 -37.37 -7.47
CA GLN A 27 20.84 -37.96 -7.27
C GLN A 27 19.84 -36.80 -7.15
N VAL A 28 19.30 -36.37 -8.29
CA VAL A 28 18.05 -35.62 -8.30
C VAL A 28 16.96 -36.63 -7.96
N THR A 29 16.67 -36.77 -6.67
CA THR A 29 15.37 -37.29 -6.28
C THR A 29 14.35 -36.26 -6.75
N ALA A 30 13.70 -36.56 -7.87
CA ALA A 30 12.52 -35.83 -8.31
C ALA A 30 11.41 -36.05 -7.27
N GLN A 31 11.43 -35.24 -6.22
CA GLN A 31 10.35 -35.15 -5.26
C GLN A 31 9.17 -34.53 -6.03
N SER A 32 8.06 -35.26 -6.10
CA SER A 32 6.83 -34.84 -6.75
C SER A 32 6.23 -33.64 -6.01
N ASP A 33 6.72 -32.45 -6.31
CA ASP A 33 6.22 -31.20 -5.74
C ASP A 33 4.87 -30.91 -6.38
N SER A 34 3.84 -30.69 -5.54
CA SER A 34 2.44 -30.44 -5.93
C SER A 34 2.20 -29.21 -6.82
N GLY A 35 3.26 -28.56 -7.33
CA GLY A 35 3.24 -27.33 -8.12
C GLY A 35 2.96 -26.05 -7.31
N LEU A 36 2.34 -26.17 -6.12
CA LEU A 36 2.00 -25.05 -5.24
C LEU A 36 3.19 -24.64 -4.36
N ARG A 37 3.60 -23.38 -4.42
CA ARG A 37 4.68 -22.83 -3.58
C ARG A 37 4.29 -21.48 -2.99
N ALA A 38 4.52 -21.30 -1.69
CA ALA A 38 4.31 -20.01 -1.02
C ALA A 38 5.27 -18.95 -1.59
N GLY A 39 4.77 -17.73 -1.79
CA GLY A 39 5.54 -16.56 -2.21
C GLY A 39 5.64 -15.51 -1.11
N HIS A 40 6.62 -14.62 -1.27
CA HIS A 40 6.94 -13.53 -0.33
C HIS A 40 6.83 -12.18 -1.05
N PRO A 41 5.62 -11.58 -1.16
CA PRO A 41 5.44 -10.29 -1.80
C PRO A 41 6.17 -9.18 -1.03
N THR A 42 6.70 -8.17 -1.73
CA THR A 42 7.36 -7.03 -1.08
C THR A 42 6.34 -5.96 -0.69
N LEU A 43 6.09 -5.81 0.61
CA LEU A 43 5.01 -4.95 1.14
C LEU A 43 5.52 -3.74 1.96
N LEU A 44 6.84 -3.61 2.19
CA LEU A 44 7.46 -2.46 2.89
C LEU A 44 6.82 -2.14 4.25
N SER A 45 6.65 -3.15 5.10
CA SER A 45 6.14 -2.98 6.46
C SER A 45 7.14 -2.22 7.36
N PRO A 46 6.67 -1.36 8.28
CA PRO A 46 7.52 -0.53 9.13
C PRO A 46 8.09 -1.33 10.29
N HIS A 47 9.31 -1.02 10.75
CA HIS A 47 9.91 -1.72 11.89
C HIS A 47 9.85 -0.91 13.19
N SER A 48 9.66 -1.60 14.32
CA SER A 48 9.84 -1.04 15.66
C SER A 48 10.45 -2.10 16.57
N GLU A 49 11.60 -1.84 17.19
CA GLU A 49 12.28 -2.82 18.05
C GLU A 49 12.37 -4.24 17.41
N PRO A 50 12.98 -4.36 16.21
CA PRO A 50 12.96 -5.61 15.43
C PRO A 50 13.96 -6.67 15.92
N ILE A 51 14.68 -6.39 17.01
CA ILE A 51 15.70 -7.28 17.56
C ILE A 51 15.70 -7.20 19.08
N ALA A 52 15.76 -8.34 19.75
CA ALA A 52 15.79 -8.43 21.20
C ALA A 52 16.87 -9.42 21.68
N TYR A 53 17.42 -9.13 22.86
CA TYR A 53 18.38 -10.01 23.54
C TYR A 53 17.76 -10.58 24.81
N HIS A 54 17.87 -11.89 25.01
CA HIS A 54 17.54 -12.54 26.28
C HIS A 54 18.31 -13.86 26.44
N GLY A 55 18.82 -14.16 27.63
CA GLY A 55 19.33 -15.51 27.96
C GLY A 55 20.50 -16.01 27.10
N GLY A 56 21.30 -15.13 26.48
CA GLY A 56 22.36 -15.55 25.55
C GLY A 56 21.87 -15.83 24.12
N LEU A 57 20.63 -15.47 23.82
CA LEU A 57 20.01 -15.53 22.50
C LEU A 57 19.69 -14.12 21.98
N ILE A 58 19.78 -13.98 20.67
CA ILE A 58 19.29 -12.84 19.92
C ILE A 58 18.10 -13.31 19.10
N PHE A 59 16.96 -12.66 19.28
CA PHE A 59 15.76 -12.85 18.50
C PHE A 59 15.67 -11.70 17.51
N VAL A 60 15.60 -11.99 16.22
CA VAL A 60 15.54 -10.97 15.17
C VAL A 60 14.44 -11.31 14.19
N VAL A 61 13.56 -10.35 13.92
CA VAL A 61 12.53 -10.51 12.88
C VAL A 61 13.21 -10.46 11.52
N ASN A 62 12.81 -11.34 10.62
CA ASN A 62 13.26 -11.38 9.24
C ASN A 62 12.04 -11.22 8.33
N THR A 63 11.66 -9.95 8.14
CA THR A 63 10.42 -9.56 7.46
C THR A 63 10.27 -10.21 6.08
N PRO A 64 11.26 -10.18 5.17
CA PRO A 64 11.09 -10.77 3.85
C PRO A 64 10.93 -12.30 3.85
N SER A 65 11.29 -13.00 4.93
CA SER A 65 11.14 -14.46 5.04
C SER A 65 9.99 -14.91 5.95
N ASP A 66 9.19 -13.99 6.47
CA ASP A 66 8.06 -14.27 7.38
C ASP A 66 8.48 -15.10 8.62
N SER A 67 9.64 -14.79 9.20
CA SER A 67 10.21 -15.57 10.31
C SER A 67 10.85 -14.74 11.42
N LEU A 68 10.98 -15.37 12.59
CA LEU A 68 11.87 -14.95 13.67
C LEU A 68 13.12 -15.85 13.66
N ASP A 69 14.28 -15.26 13.38
CA ASP A 69 15.56 -15.97 13.43
C ASP A 69 16.18 -15.85 14.83
N VAL A 70 16.68 -16.96 15.36
CA VAL A 70 17.27 -17.06 16.70
C VAL A 70 18.77 -17.32 16.57
N ILE A 71 19.58 -16.40 17.06
CA ILE A 71 21.04 -16.46 16.99
C ILE A 71 21.60 -16.73 18.39
N SER A 72 22.48 -17.72 18.50
CA SER A 72 23.22 -17.99 19.73
C SER A 72 24.40 -17.03 19.85
N VAL A 73 24.44 -16.24 20.93
CA VAL A 73 25.54 -15.30 21.22
C VAL A 73 26.89 -16.01 21.43
N LYS A 74 26.84 -17.25 21.93
CA LYS A 74 28.05 -18.08 22.16
C LYS A 74 28.70 -18.55 20.87
N THR A 75 27.90 -18.87 19.85
CA THR A 75 28.39 -19.52 18.63
C THR A 75 28.34 -18.62 17.39
N ASP A 76 27.66 -17.47 17.47
CA ASP A 76 27.39 -16.57 16.35
C ASP A 76 26.76 -17.31 15.15
N LYS A 77 25.85 -18.24 15.44
CA LYS A 77 25.10 -19.05 14.47
C LYS A 77 23.60 -18.93 14.72
N ILE A 78 22.83 -18.94 13.63
CA ILE A 78 21.38 -19.12 13.66
C ILE A 78 21.12 -20.56 14.12
N ILE A 79 20.42 -20.73 15.24
CA ILE A 79 20.08 -22.03 15.82
C ILE A 79 18.64 -22.44 15.53
N ALA A 80 17.77 -21.48 15.22
CA ALA A 80 16.39 -21.70 14.80
C ALA A 80 15.93 -20.58 13.88
N SER A 81 15.01 -20.90 12.98
CA SER A 81 14.21 -19.96 12.21
C SER A 81 12.76 -20.41 12.38
N ILE A 82 11.95 -19.57 13.02
CA ILE A 82 10.58 -19.89 13.43
C ILE A 82 9.66 -19.11 12.49
N ARG A 83 8.80 -19.79 11.72
CA ARG A 83 7.83 -19.05 10.89
C ARG A 83 6.76 -18.44 11.78
N THR A 84 6.46 -17.18 11.54
CA THR A 84 5.47 -16.38 12.27
C THR A 84 4.31 -16.07 11.34
N GLY A 85 3.71 -14.89 11.43
CA GLY A 85 2.84 -14.35 10.39
C GLY A 85 3.63 -13.62 9.30
N ILE A 86 2.90 -13.03 8.38
CA ILE A 86 3.44 -12.29 7.24
C ILE A 86 4.00 -10.94 7.68
N ASP A 87 5.19 -10.61 7.17
CA ASP A 87 5.93 -9.39 7.48
C ASP A 87 6.05 -9.14 9.00
N PRO A 88 6.81 -9.97 9.74
CA PRO A 88 7.11 -9.70 11.14
C PRO A 88 7.99 -8.44 11.29
N VAL A 89 7.64 -7.55 12.22
CA VAL A 89 8.24 -6.20 12.31
C VAL A 89 8.77 -5.78 13.69
N SER A 90 8.31 -6.43 14.76
CA SER A 90 8.77 -6.21 16.12
C SER A 90 8.93 -7.53 16.87
N VAL A 91 9.86 -7.56 17.82
CA VAL A 91 10.00 -8.67 18.76
C VAL A 91 10.21 -8.14 20.18
N SER A 92 9.51 -8.74 21.15
CA SER A 92 9.63 -8.40 22.55
C SER A 92 9.63 -9.65 23.41
N VAL A 93 10.53 -9.70 24.39
CA VAL A 93 10.64 -10.83 25.32
C VAL A 93 9.87 -10.50 26.59
N ARG A 94 9.00 -11.42 27.03
CA ARG A 94 8.27 -11.29 28.29
C ARG A 94 9.26 -11.13 29.46
N PRO A 95 8.96 -10.34 30.51
CA PRO A 95 9.97 -10.02 31.53
C PRO A 95 10.59 -11.22 32.26
N ASP A 96 9.86 -12.34 32.41
CA ASP A 96 10.38 -13.58 32.97
C ASP A 96 11.21 -14.43 31.98
N GLY A 97 11.28 -14.05 30.71
CA GLY A 97 12.03 -14.75 29.68
C GLY A 97 11.34 -15.94 29.04
N LYS A 98 10.13 -16.30 29.48
CA LYS A 98 9.50 -17.56 29.06
C LYS A 98 8.72 -17.49 27.75
N GLU A 99 8.38 -16.28 27.30
CA GLU A 99 7.70 -16.06 26.02
C GLU A 99 8.40 -14.97 25.22
N VAL A 100 8.40 -15.14 23.91
CA VAL A 100 8.82 -14.14 22.92
C VAL A 100 7.62 -13.82 22.04
N TRP A 101 7.25 -12.55 21.96
CA TRP A 101 6.12 -12.08 21.18
C TRP A 101 6.61 -11.36 19.93
N VAL A 102 6.01 -11.68 18.79
CA VAL A 102 6.37 -11.12 17.47
C VAL A 102 5.13 -10.54 16.82
N SER A 103 5.15 -9.25 16.46
CA SER A 103 4.05 -8.63 15.71
C SER A 103 4.23 -8.89 14.23
N ASN A 104 3.14 -9.30 13.59
CA ASN A 104 3.08 -9.63 12.17
C ASN A 104 2.20 -8.59 11.48
N HIS A 105 2.82 -7.66 10.77
CA HIS A 105 2.16 -6.45 10.28
C HIS A 105 1.00 -6.75 9.33
N ILE A 106 1.14 -7.76 8.47
CA ILE A 106 0.14 -8.09 7.42
C ILE A 106 -0.82 -9.20 7.86
N SER A 107 -0.40 -10.01 8.83
CA SER A 107 -1.27 -11.04 9.42
C SER A 107 -2.25 -10.49 10.45
N ASP A 108 -2.10 -9.22 10.86
CA ASP A 108 -2.90 -8.58 11.91
C ASP A 108 -2.93 -9.39 13.20
N SER A 109 -1.74 -9.88 13.58
CA SER A 109 -1.59 -10.78 14.71
C SER A 109 -0.26 -10.60 15.44
N VAL A 110 -0.20 -11.10 16.67
CA VAL A 110 1.05 -11.35 17.39
C VAL A 110 1.24 -12.85 17.57
N SER A 111 2.35 -13.39 17.09
CA SER A 111 2.76 -14.77 17.38
C SER A 111 3.39 -14.84 18.77
N VAL A 112 2.91 -15.76 19.61
CA VAL A 112 3.47 -16.05 20.94
C VAL A 112 4.34 -17.31 20.83
N ILE A 113 5.63 -17.15 21.10
CA ILE A 113 6.64 -18.20 20.99
C ILE A 113 7.10 -18.61 22.38
N ASP A 114 7.14 -19.91 22.62
CA ASP A 114 7.68 -20.49 23.85
C ASP A 114 9.21 -20.38 23.87
N ASN A 115 9.74 -19.85 24.97
CA ASN A 115 11.18 -19.68 25.20
C ASN A 115 11.67 -20.35 26.49
N ASP A 116 10.88 -21.27 27.08
CA ASP A 116 11.34 -22.11 28.17
C ASP A 116 12.10 -23.33 27.63
N GLU A 117 13.43 -23.39 27.86
CA GLU A 117 14.29 -24.49 27.40
C GLU A 117 13.86 -25.87 27.92
N GLN A 118 13.12 -25.92 29.04
CA GLN A 118 12.63 -27.17 29.61
C GLN A 118 11.29 -27.61 28.99
N SER A 119 10.65 -26.71 28.24
CA SER A 119 9.36 -26.97 27.62
C SER A 119 9.52 -27.82 26.35
N PRO A 120 8.62 -28.80 26.11
CA PRO A 120 8.63 -29.56 24.87
C PRO A 120 8.28 -28.73 23.64
N THR A 121 7.79 -27.51 23.82
CA THR A 121 7.43 -26.57 22.75
C THR A 121 8.45 -25.46 22.52
N TYR A 122 9.62 -25.55 23.16
CA TYR A 122 10.71 -24.57 23.07
C TYR A 122 10.99 -24.15 21.62
N LEU A 123 11.06 -22.83 21.38
CA LEU A 123 11.26 -22.18 20.08
C LEU A 123 10.22 -22.61 19.03
N SER A 124 8.96 -22.62 19.44
CA SER A 124 7.79 -22.84 18.57
C SER A 124 6.65 -21.89 18.94
N VAL A 125 5.84 -21.53 17.93
CA VAL A 125 4.63 -20.73 18.15
C VAL A 125 3.60 -21.57 18.89
N ILE A 126 3.12 -21.05 20.03
CA ILE A 126 2.13 -21.72 20.90
C ILE A 126 0.75 -21.06 20.88
N ALA A 127 0.67 -19.80 20.46
CA ALA A 127 -0.58 -19.08 20.31
C ALA A 127 -0.43 -17.89 19.35
N THR A 128 -1.59 -17.35 18.96
CA THR A 128 -1.73 -16.12 18.20
C THR A 128 -2.64 -15.17 18.98
N VAL A 129 -2.23 -13.91 19.17
CA VAL A 129 -3.09 -12.85 19.71
C VAL A 129 -3.60 -12.00 18.55
N GLN A 130 -4.92 -11.84 18.45
CA GLN A 130 -5.59 -11.05 17.43
C GLN A 130 -7.03 -10.71 17.87
N GLU A 131 -7.68 -9.83 17.12
CA GLU A 131 -9.10 -9.48 17.32
C GLU A 131 -9.82 -9.41 15.98
N ILE A 132 -10.90 -10.18 15.82
CA ILE A 132 -11.64 -10.33 14.57
C ILE A 132 -13.12 -9.98 14.80
N ASP A 133 -13.68 -9.17 13.91
CA ASP A 133 -15.14 -8.98 13.83
C ASP A 133 -15.73 -10.13 13.00
N LEU A 134 -16.41 -11.08 13.64
CA LEU A 134 -17.01 -12.25 12.98
C LEU A 134 -18.19 -11.91 12.04
N ASN A 135 -18.81 -10.74 12.18
CA ASN A 135 -19.88 -10.31 11.28
C ASN A 135 -19.30 -9.77 9.98
N ARG A 136 -18.27 -8.92 10.09
CA ARG A 136 -17.55 -8.36 8.94
C ARG A 136 -16.54 -9.33 8.35
N LYS A 137 -16.11 -10.32 9.13
CA LYS A 137 -15.03 -11.25 8.81
C LYS A 137 -13.73 -10.53 8.45
N SER A 138 -13.40 -9.49 9.19
CA SER A 138 -12.20 -8.67 9.01
C SER A 138 -11.59 -8.35 10.38
N THR A 139 -10.35 -7.86 10.37
CA THR A 139 -9.60 -7.60 11.60
C THR A 139 -10.05 -6.32 12.31
N LEU A 140 -9.94 -6.30 13.64
CA LEU A 140 -9.92 -5.09 14.47
C LEU A 140 -8.50 -4.81 15.02
N PHE A 141 -7.57 -5.72 14.78
CA PHE A 141 -6.18 -5.72 15.25
C PHE A 141 -5.21 -5.37 14.12
N ASP A 142 -5.62 -4.43 13.26
CA ASP A 142 -4.97 -4.09 11.99
C ASP A 142 -3.56 -3.48 12.19
N GLU A 143 -2.60 -3.95 11.38
CA GLU A 143 -1.22 -3.47 11.31
C GLU A 143 -0.52 -3.34 12.69
N PRO A 144 -0.35 -4.44 13.45
CA PRO A 144 0.34 -4.39 14.73
C PRO A 144 1.85 -4.14 14.54
N VAL A 145 2.41 -3.17 15.28
CA VAL A 145 3.81 -2.76 15.17
C VAL A 145 4.57 -2.99 16.49
N GLY A 146 4.77 -1.97 17.33
CA GLY A 146 5.56 -2.10 18.55
C GLY A 146 4.87 -2.91 19.66
N ILE A 147 5.66 -3.65 20.44
CA ILE A 147 5.21 -4.43 21.59
C ILE A 147 5.95 -3.98 22.86
N ALA A 148 5.21 -3.74 23.95
CA ALA A 148 5.82 -3.47 25.26
C ALA A 148 5.09 -4.18 26.40
N PHE A 149 5.83 -4.93 27.21
CA PHE A 149 5.30 -5.54 28.44
C PHE A 149 5.29 -4.53 29.58
N ALA A 150 4.15 -4.40 30.26
CA ALA A 150 4.06 -3.71 31.54
C ALA A 150 4.71 -4.55 32.65
N ASN A 151 4.40 -5.85 32.63
CA ASN A 151 4.85 -6.91 33.53
C ASN A 151 4.53 -8.27 32.87
N ASN A 152 4.57 -9.37 33.63
CA ASN A 152 4.25 -10.70 33.10
C ASN A 152 2.77 -10.92 32.78
N ASP A 153 1.87 -10.08 33.28
CA ASP A 153 0.42 -10.25 33.17
C ASP A 153 -0.22 -9.29 32.17
N LYS A 154 0.50 -8.23 31.78
CA LYS A 154 -0.04 -7.16 30.92
C LYS A 154 0.97 -6.68 29.89
N ALA A 155 0.49 -6.55 28.65
CA ALA A 155 1.26 -6.04 27.51
C ALA A 155 0.46 -5.01 26.71
N TYR A 156 1.19 -4.25 25.89
CA TYR A 156 0.66 -3.27 24.96
C TYR A 156 1.17 -3.58 23.56
N VAL A 157 0.30 -3.44 22.56
CA VAL A 157 0.64 -3.56 21.15
C VAL A 157 0.11 -2.32 20.42
N ALA A 158 0.98 -1.67 19.64
CA ALA A 158 0.58 -0.53 18.84
C ALA A 158 -0.13 -1.01 17.57
N LEU A 159 -1.31 -0.46 17.29
CA LEU A 159 -2.07 -0.68 16.05
C LEU A 159 -1.96 0.61 15.22
N SER A 160 -1.03 0.63 14.27
CA SER A 160 -0.61 1.87 13.61
C SER A 160 -1.74 2.50 12.81
N SER A 161 -2.40 1.72 11.96
CA SER A 161 -3.47 2.19 11.08
C SER A 161 -4.67 2.78 11.82
N ASN A 162 -4.96 2.28 13.02
CA ASN A 162 -6.14 2.64 13.80
C ASN A 162 -5.86 3.74 14.84
N ASN A 163 -4.62 4.23 14.94
CA ASN A 163 -4.20 5.21 15.95
C ASN A 163 -4.53 4.76 17.39
N GLN A 164 -4.27 3.49 17.68
CA GLN A 164 -4.64 2.85 18.94
C GLN A 164 -3.51 2.01 19.52
N ILE A 165 -3.57 1.80 20.84
CA ILE A 165 -2.78 0.78 21.54
C ILE A 165 -3.73 -0.27 22.08
N ALA A 166 -3.59 -1.53 21.65
CA ALA A 166 -4.27 -2.66 22.26
C ALA A 166 -3.63 -3.00 23.61
N VAL A 167 -4.45 -3.12 24.65
CA VAL A 167 -4.04 -3.59 25.97
C VAL A 167 -4.40 -5.07 26.07
N ILE A 168 -3.40 -5.90 26.37
CA ILE A 168 -3.53 -7.35 26.34
C ILE A 168 -3.31 -7.91 27.74
N ASP A 169 -4.24 -8.77 28.17
CA ASP A 169 -4.01 -9.71 29.26
C ASP A 169 -3.10 -10.82 28.74
N VAL A 170 -1.87 -10.88 29.25
CA VAL A 170 -0.82 -11.79 28.77
C VAL A 170 -1.15 -13.24 29.10
N THR A 171 -1.77 -13.49 30.25
CA THR A 171 -2.13 -14.85 30.70
C THR A 171 -3.28 -15.40 29.85
N ALA A 172 -4.32 -14.59 29.62
CA ALA A 172 -5.46 -14.98 28.80
C ALA A 172 -5.18 -14.87 27.29
N ARG A 173 -4.11 -14.16 26.89
CA ARG A 173 -3.76 -13.82 25.50
C ARG A 173 -4.89 -13.11 24.76
N LYS A 174 -5.59 -12.21 25.47
CA LYS A 174 -6.77 -11.51 24.97
C LYS A 174 -6.64 -10.00 25.08
N ILE A 175 -7.13 -9.31 24.06
CA ILE A 175 -7.32 -7.87 24.09
C ILE A 175 -8.43 -7.56 25.10
N ILE A 176 -8.15 -6.65 26.05
CA ILE A 176 -9.11 -6.26 27.10
C ILE A 176 -9.63 -4.83 26.92
N ARG A 177 -8.91 -3.97 26.19
CA ARG A 177 -9.33 -2.61 25.80
C ARG A 177 -8.35 -1.99 24.79
N HIS A 178 -8.74 -0.83 24.25
CA HIS A 178 -7.89 0.01 23.40
C HIS A 178 -7.65 1.38 24.04
N LEU A 179 -6.42 1.87 23.95
CA LEU A 179 -6.07 3.26 24.27
C LEU A 179 -6.08 4.07 22.97
N LYS A 180 -6.76 5.21 22.96
CA LYS A 180 -6.75 6.13 21.82
C LYS A 180 -5.48 6.97 21.83
N VAL A 181 -4.78 7.03 20.70
CA VAL A 181 -3.66 7.95 20.45
C VAL A 181 -4.17 9.04 19.50
N GLN A 182 -4.12 10.30 19.93
CA GLN A 182 -4.58 11.43 19.12
C GLN A 182 -3.47 11.95 18.20
N ALA A 183 -2.82 11.04 17.48
CA ALA A 183 -1.75 11.25 16.52
C ALA A 183 -1.67 10.02 15.59
N GLN A 184 -0.93 10.12 14.48
CA GLN A 184 -0.96 9.09 13.45
C GLN A 184 0.11 8.02 13.61
N GLU A 185 -0.31 6.78 13.40
CA GLU A 185 0.57 5.62 13.39
C GLU A 185 1.44 5.51 14.65
N PRO A 186 0.86 5.25 15.83
CA PRO A 186 1.65 4.79 16.96
C PRO A 186 2.51 3.59 16.53
N ARG A 187 3.83 3.71 16.65
CA ARG A 187 4.77 2.65 16.25
C ARG A 187 5.61 2.18 17.44
N ALA A 188 6.45 3.04 18.00
CA ALA A 188 7.40 2.63 19.02
C ALA A 188 6.85 2.81 20.45
N LEU A 189 7.01 1.74 21.24
CA LEU A 189 6.54 1.64 22.61
C LEU A 189 7.70 1.37 23.56
N ARG A 190 7.68 2.00 24.73
CA ARG A 190 8.63 1.70 25.80
C ARG A 190 7.92 1.71 27.14
N VAL A 191 8.13 0.67 27.95
CA VAL A 191 7.74 0.69 29.37
C VAL A 191 8.96 0.89 30.24
N ARG A 192 8.88 1.86 31.16
CA ARG A 192 9.90 2.09 32.20
C ARG A 192 9.25 2.76 33.41
N ASN A 193 9.62 2.33 34.61
CA ASN A 193 9.16 2.94 35.88
C ASN A 193 7.63 3.08 35.99
N GLY A 194 6.88 2.05 35.60
CA GLY A 194 5.41 2.04 35.66
C GLY A 194 4.70 2.95 34.65
N ARG A 195 5.41 3.40 33.61
CA ARG A 195 4.88 4.26 32.55
C ARG A 195 5.09 3.64 31.19
N LEU A 196 4.08 3.76 30.33
CA LEU A 196 4.14 3.46 28.91
C LEU A 196 4.39 4.76 28.15
N TYR A 197 5.47 4.80 27.38
CA TYR A 197 5.84 5.87 26.48
C TYR A 197 5.50 5.43 25.06
N VAL A 198 4.72 6.24 24.36
CA VAL A 198 4.25 5.98 23.00
C VAL A 198 4.65 7.13 22.11
N ILE A 199 5.39 6.84 21.04
CA ILE A 199 5.62 7.81 19.97
C ILE A 199 4.81 7.40 18.72
N PRO A 200 3.95 8.29 18.19
CA PRO A 200 3.44 8.18 16.83
C PRO A 200 4.59 8.39 15.85
N PHE A 201 4.50 7.76 14.68
CA PHE A 201 5.45 8.01 13.60
C PHE A 201 5.36 9.46 13.12
N GLU A 202 4.14 9.97 12.98
CA GLU A 202 3.89 11.37 12.64
C GLU A 202 2.99 12.03 13.68
N SER A 203 3.54 13.05 14.33
CA SER A 203 2.90 13.77 15.42
C SER A 203 2.21 15.07 15.01
N ASN A 204 2.28 15.39 13.71
CA ASN A 204 1.81 16.63 13.10
C ASN A 204 2.56 17.86 13.63
N ASN A 205 3.66 18.23 12.97
CA ASN A 205 4.59 19.32 13.35
C ASN A 205 4.03 20.77 13.18
N LYS A 206 2.71 20.94 13.35
CA LYS A 206 1.91 22.15 13.15
C LYS A 206 1.81 22.64 11.71
N THR A 207 2.18 21.83 10.72
CA THR A 207 2.20 22.30 9.32
C THR A 207 0.85 22.21 8.62
N GLN A 208 0.51 23.25 7.85
CA GLN A 208 -0.65 23.29 6.95
C GLN A 208 -0.37 24.20 5.74
N LEU A 209 -1.30 24.24 4.78
CA LEU A 209 -1.34 25.28 3.75
C LEU A 209 -1.73 26.63 4.36
N SER A 210 -1.17 27.72 3.85
CA SER A 210 -1.37 29.11 4.30
C SER A 210 -2.72 29.72 3.90
N GLY A 211 -3.81 28.95 3.95
CA GLY A 211 -5.15 29.42 3.62
C GLY A 211 -5.91 29.91 4.86
N GLY A 212 -6.92 30.75 4.65
CA GLY A 212 -7.84 31.20 5.71
C GLY A 212 -9.25 31.50 5.18
N VAL A 213 -10.20 31.71 6.09
CA VAL A 213 -11.59 32.10 5.75
C VAL A 213 -11.96 33.41 6.44
N GLY A 214 -12.37 34.42 5.66
CA GLY A 214 -12.85 35.69 6.21
C GLY A 214 -11.80 36.52 6.96
N LYS A 215 -10.53 36.11 6.91
CA LYS A 215 -9.38 36.81 7.47
C LYS A 215 -8.67 37.60 6.35
N PRO A 216 -8.15 38.81 6.63
CA PRO A 216 -7.28 39.50 5.69
C PRO A 216 -6.05 38.66 5.35
N HIS A 217 -5.55 38.78 4.12
CA HIS A 217 -4.26 38.21 3.78
C HIS A 217 -3.17 38.98 4.55
N ASP A 218 -2.42 38.29 5.39
CA ASP A 218 -1.30 38.84 6.16
C ASP A 218 0.06 38.46 5.56
N GLY A 219 0.08 37.55 4.57
CA GLY A 219 1.29 37.09 3.91
C GLY A 219 2.15 36.14 4.74
N ASP A 220 1.74 35.81 5.96
CA ASP A 220 2.48 34.94 6.88
C ASP A 220 1.70 33.69 7.27
N LEU A 221 0.43 33.83 7.70
CA LEU A 221 -0.46 32.71 8.00
C LEU A 221 -1.53 32.50 6.93
N VAL A 222 -1.99 33.60 6.32
CA VAL A 222 -3.05 33.62 5.31
C VAL A 222 -2.55 34.33 4.05
N THR A 223 -2.34 33.56 2.99
CA THR A 223 -1.95 34.03 1.65
C THR A 223 -3.07 33.86 0.62
N PHE A 224 -4.09 33.05 0.92
CA PHE A 224 -5.25 32.84 0.04
C PHE A 224 -6.57 32.59 0.79
N ASP A 225 -7.69 32.88 0.12
CA ASP A 225 -9.03 32.48 0.55
C ASP A 225 -9.24 30.98 0.27
N ALA A 226 -9.37 30.20 1.34
CA ALA A 226 -9.49 28.75 1.27
C ALA A 226 -10.81 28.27 0.63
N LYS A 227 -11.92 29.03 0.75
CA LYS A 227 -13.18 28.68 0.09
C LYS A 227 -13.09 28.88 -1.41
N ARG A 228 -12.40 29.94 -1.84
CA ARG A 228 -12.19 30.21 -3.26
C ARG A 228 -11.32 29.13 -3.90
N LEU A 229 -10.20 28.75 -3.28
CA LEU A 229 -9.36 27.65 -3.78
C LEU A 229 -10.12 26.32 -3.83
N ALA A 230 -10.92 26.01 -2.81
CA ALA A 230 -11.73 24.78 -2.78
C ALA A 230 -12.80 24.72 -3.89
N SER A 231 -13.15 25.86 -4.50
CA SER A 231 -14.07 25.94 -5.64
C SER A 231 -13.36 26.03 -7.01
N SER A 232 -12.02 26.02 -7.03
CA SER A 232 -11.20 26.06 -8.24
C SER A 232 -10.75 24.65 -8.65
N PHE A 233 -10.63 24.40 -9.96
CA PHE A 233 -10.15 23.12 -10.50
C PHE A 233 -8.63 22.93 -10.34
N ASP A 234 -7.86 24.01 -10.31
CA ASP A 234 -6.42 24.02 -10.04
C ASP A 234 -6.04 25.19 -9.11
N SER A 235 -4.77 25.25 -8.72
CA SER A 235 -4.22 26.30 -7.86
C SER A 235 -3.69 27.53 -8.63
N VAL A 236 -4.04 27.69 -9.91
CA VAL A 236 -3.54 28.80 -10.73
C VAL A 236 -4.07 30.14 -10.20
N GLY A 237 -3.18 31.12 -10.07
CA GLY A 237 -3.49 32.46 -9.53
C GLY A 237 -3.62 32.52 -8.00
N PHE A 238 -3.20 31.48 -7.28
CA PHE A 238 -3.12 31.48 -5.82
C PHE A 238 -1.66 31.42 -5.36
N THR A 239 -1.30 32.26 -4.39
CA THR A 239 -0.05 32.12 -3.63
C THR A 239 -0.31 31.14 -2.48
N ILE A 240 0.24 29.93 -2.55
CA ILE A 240 0.03 28.86 -1.58
C ILE A 240 1.38 28.50 -0.96
N ASP A 241 1.53 28.77 0.33
CA ASP A 241 2.71 28.41 1.11
C ASP A 241 2.40 27.26 2.09
N VAL A 242 3.46 26.59 2.55
CA VAL A 242 3.41 25.70 3.71
C VAL A 242 3.90 26.47 4.94
N ILE A 243 3.12 26.47 6.00
CA ILE A 243 3.38 27.25 7.23
C ILE A 243 3.26 26.39 8.48
N LYS A 244 3.84 26.83 9.60
CA LYS A 244 3.51 26.31 10.94
C LYS A 244 2.41 27.16 11.55
N HIS A 245 1.21 26.61 11.73
CA HIS A 245 0.07 27.31 12.30
C HIS A 245 -0.09 27.00 13.79
N PRO A 246 -0.13 27.99 14.69
CA PRO A 246 -0.08 27.77 16.15
C PRO A 246 -1.29 27.00 16.70
N GLU A 247 -2.44 27.05 16.02
CA GLU A 247 -3.65 26.32 16.44
C GLU A 247 -3.72 24.88 15.91
N VAL A 248 -2.81 24.46 15.03
CA VAL A 248 -2.76 23.07 14.58
C VAL A 248 -2.16 22.23 15.73
N PRO A 249 -2.87 21.22 16.25
CA PRO A 249 -2.36 20.38 17.34
C PRO A 249 -1.10 19.60 16.93
N ASP A 250 -0.18 19.45 17.88
CA ASP A 250 1.10 18.74 17.76
C ASP A 250 1.26 17.87 19.01
N ARG A 251 1.37 16.55 18.85
CA ARG A 251 1.41 15.62 19.99
C ARG A 251 2.33 14.46 19.68
N ASP A 252 3.50 14.48 20.30
CA ASP A 252 4.66 13.73 19.81
C ASP A 252 5.05 12.58 20.73
N LEU A 253 4.75 12.71 22.02
CA LEU A 253 5.00 11.67 22.99
C LEU A 253 3.81 11.60 23.93
N PHE A 254 3.21 10.42 24.04
CA PHE A 254 2.14 10.14 24.98
C PHE A 254 2.68 9.27 26.11
N ILE A 255 2.40 9.66 27.35
CA ILE A 255 2.85 8.95 28.55
C ILE A 255 1.63 8.46 29.32
N PHE A 256 1.43 7.15 29.37
CA PHE A 256 0.33 6.51 30.10
C PHE A 256 0.84 5.87 31.39
N ASP A 257 -0.02 5.86 32.41
CA ASP A 257 0.18 5.08 33.62
C ASP A 257 -0.14 3.61 33.36
N THR A 258 0.79 2.69 33.65
CA THR A 258 0.58 1.27 33.29
C THR A 258 -0.42 0.55 34.19
N GLN A 259 -0.76 1.10 35.35
CA GLN A 259 -1.73 0.49 36.26
C GLN A 259 -3.15 0.86 35.87
N SER A 260 -3.41 2.15 35.63
CA SER A 260 -4.73 2.70 35.35
C SER A 260 -5.05 2.89 33.87
N ASP A 261 -4.08 2.74 32.97
CA ASP A 261 -4.20 2.99 31.52
C ASP A 261 -4.56 4.43 31.15
N LYS A 262 -4.45 5.36 32.11
CA LYS A 262 -4.78 6.77 31.88
C LYS A 262 -3.58 7.52 31.31
N LEU A 263 -3.85 8.39 30.34
CA LEU A 263 -2.88 9.35 29.85
C LEU A 263 -2.49 10.29 31.00
N ILE A 264 -1.21 10.33 31.34
CA ILE A 264 -0.63 11.22 32.36
C ILE A 264 -0.32 12.57 31.73
N HIS A 265 0.37 12.55 30.59
CA HIS A 265 0.92 13.74 29.95
C HIS A 265 1.24 13.47 28.47
N SER A 266 1.20 14.52 27.65
CA SER A 266 1.71 14.53 26.29
C SER A 266 2.76 15.62 26.12
N VAL A 267 3.81 15.36 25.35
CA VAL A 267 4.85 16.34 24.99
C VAL A 267 4.71 16.65 23.50
N GLU A 268 4.80 17.93 23.15
CA GLU A 268 4.69 18.45 21.78
C GLU A 268 6.07 18.85 21.23
N SER A 269 6.16 19.04 19.91
CA SER A 269 7.28 19.68 19.23
C SER A 269 8.65 18.98 19.44
N ILE A 270 8.66 17.66 19.45
CA ILE A 270 9.82 16.76 19.49
C ILE A 270 10.45 16.58 18.10
N GLY A 271 9.64 16.52 17.03
CA GLY A 271 10.12 16.27 15.67
C GLY A 271 8.98 16.21 14.64
N THR A 272 9.26 15.75 13.42
CA THR A 272 8.22 15.52 12.41
C THR A 272 7.98 14.03 12.19
N ASN A 273 9.05 13.28 11.91
CA ASN A 273 8.99 11.82 11.81
C ASN A 273 9.76 11.23 13.00
N LEU A 274 9.08 10.45 13.84
CA LEU A 274 9.63 9.86 15.06
C LEU A 274 9.79 8.35 14.87
N PHE A 275 11.01 7.83 15.06
CA PHE A 275 11.34 6.44 14.69
C PHE A 275 11.49 5.53 15.91
N GLY A 276 12.26 5.94 16.90
CA GLY A 276 12.60 5.11 18.05
C GLY A 276 12.66 5.91 19.35
N VAL A 277 12.31 5.26 20.45
CA VAL A 277 12.30 5.85 21.79
C VAL A 277 12.96 4.93 22.81
N ASP A 278 13.79 5.48 23.70
CA ASP A 278 14.24 4.79 24.90
C ASP A 278 14.22 5.74 26.11
N VAL A 279 14.16 5.16 27.31
CA VAL A 279 14.02 5.89 28.57
C VAL A 279 15.03 5.39 29.58
N ASP A 280 15.80 6.31 30.15
CA ASP A 280 16.82 5.96 31.13
C ASP A 280 16.22 5.69 32.53
N HIS A 281 17.08 5.38 33.52
CA HIS A 281 16.62 5.12 34.88
C HIS A 281 16.13 6.40 35.61
N GLN A 282 16.56 7.58 35.17
CA GLN A 282 16.18 8.88 35.73
C GLN A 282 14.81 9.37 35.19
N GLY A 283 14.34 8.76 34.09
CA GLY A 283 13.13 9.12 33.39
C GLY A 283 13.33 10.18 32.31
N ASN A 284 14.57 10.38 31.83
CA ASN A 284 14.81 11.15 30.63
C ASN A 284 14.45 10.30 29.41
N VAL A 285 13.71 10.87 28.48
CA VAL A 285 13.27 10.20 27.25
C VAL A 285 14.18 10.65 26.11
N PHE A 286 14.60 9.72 25.26
CA PHE A 286 15.39 10.00 24.07
C PHE A 286 14.65 9.49 22.84
N VAL A 287 14.51 10.34 21.84
CA VAL A 287 13.78 10.05 20.60
C VAL A 287 14.69 10.25 19.39
N ALA A 288 14.80 9.24 18.53
CA ALA A 288 15.42 9.34 17.22
C ALA A 288 14.39 9.88 16.21
N GLN A 289 14.69 11.01 15.57
CA GLN A 289 13.72 11.71 14.73
C GLN A 289 14.34 12.50 13.57
N THR A 290 13.50 12.83 12.60
CA THR A 290 13.77 13.89 11.63
C THR A 290 12.79 15.04 11.74
N ASP A 291 13.31 16.26 11.77
CA ASP A 291 12.52 17.47 11.67
C ASP A 291 12.49 17.94 10.22
N ALA A 292 11.30 17.91 9.63
CA ALA A 292 11.10 18.20 8.23
C ALA A 292 10.94 19.71 8.03
N ARG A 293 11.71 20.27 7.09
CA ARG A 293 11.80 21.72 6.85
C ARG A 293 10.74 22.21 5.85
N ASN A 294 9.57 21.58 5.82
CA ASN A 294 8.48 21.85 4.88
C ASN A 294 8.04 23.31 4.92
N HIS A 295 7.86 23.87 6.11
CA HIS A 295 7.48 25.29 6.27
C HIS A 295 8.56 26.28 5.80
N VAL A 296 9.85 25.86 5.74
CA VAL A 296 10.94 26.69 5.22
C VAL A 296 11.01 26.55 3.70
N ASN A 297 10.90 25.32 3.20
CA ASN A 297 10.83 24.99 1.78
C ASN A 297 9.60 25.60 1.11
N GLY A 298 8.45 25.47 1.75
CA GLY A 298 7.14 25.79 1.21
C GLY A 298 6.78 27.26 1.27
N ARG A 299 7.68 28.17 1.63
CA ARG A 299 7.51 29.61 1.37
C ARG A 299 7.81 29.96 -0.10
N ALA A 300 7.43 29.07 -1.02
CA ALA A 300 7.71 29.18 -2.44
C ALA A 300 6.84 30.22 -3.15
N GLY A 301 5.71 30.58 -2.58
CA GLY A 301 4.91 31.69 -3.06
C GLY A 301 5.50 33.02 -2.65
N THR A 302 5.43 33.30 -1.34
CA THR A 302 5.81 34.60 -0.80
C THR A 302 7.32 34.88 -0.88
N LYS A 303 8.17 33.85 -0.71
CA LYS A 303 9.64 33.98 -0.76
C LYS A 303 10.29 33.31 -1.94
N LYS A 304 9.56 32.55 -2.76
CA LYS A 304 10.12 31.81 -3.91
C LYS A 304 11.25 30.85 -3.53
N HIS A 305 11.17 30.31 -2.31
CA HIS A 305 12.09 29.28 -1.84
C HIS A 305 11.66 27.88 -2.33
N GLY A 306 12.62 27.03 -2.60
CA GLY A 306 12.47 25.62 -2.94
C GLY A 306 13.58 24.79 -2.26
N LEU A 307 13.87 23.59 -2.79
CA LEU A 307 14.94 22.75 -2.24
C LEU A 307 16.33 23.38 -2.37
N LYS A 308 16.53 24.17 -3.42
CA LYS A 308 17.77 24.92 -3.67
C LYS A 308 18.10 25.87 -2.53
N GLU A 309 17.14 26.65 -2.05
CA GLU A 309 17.32 27.62 -0.96
C GLU A 309 17.51 26.91 0.39
N LEU A 310 17.10 25.65 0.49
CA LEU A 310 17.45 24.77 1.62
C LEU A 310 18.81 24.10 1.47
N MET A 311 19.52 24.30 0.36
CA MET A 311 20.76 23.63 -0.03
C MET A 311 20.61 22.11 -0.03
N ASN A 312 19.47 21.62 -0.57
CA ASN A 312 19.06 20.21 -0.60
C ASN A 312 19.18 19.53 0.78
N ARG A 313 18.71 20.21 1.83
CA ARG A 313 18.58 19.69 3.20
C ARG A 313 17.12 19.72 3.63
N PRO A 314 16.29 18.78 3.13
CA PRO A 314 14.86 18.71 3.49
C PRO A 314 14.66 18.37 4.97
N TYR A 315 15.53 17.53 5.54
CA TYR A 315 15.44 17.08 6.94
C TYR A 315 16.62 17.56 7.79
N LEU A 316 16.33 17.84 9.06
CA LEU A 316 17.32 17.83 10.12
C LEU A 316 17.29 16.47 10.81
N ASN A 317 18.37 15.70 10.69
CA ASN A 317 18.55 14.45 11.44
C ASN A 317 18.95 14.78 12.88
N GLN A 318 18.16 14.33 13.85
CA GLN A 318 18.27 14.76 15.24
C GLN A 318 18.00 13.62 16.23
N ILE A 319 18.58 13.76 17.42
CA ILE A 319 18.11 13.08 18.63
C ILE A 319 17.50 14.13 19.54
N THR A 320 16.27 13.91 19.98
CA THR A 320 15.59 14.78 20.95
C THR A 320 15.67 14.14 22.34
N LYS A 321 16.20 14.87 23.32
CA LYS A 321 16.20 14.49 24.73
C LYS A 321 15.08 15.26 25.44
N ILE A 322 14.25 14.58 26.21
CA ILE A 322 13.18 15.19 27.00
C ILE A 322 13.49 14.88 28.47
N PRO A 323 14.15 15.80 29.19
CA PRO A 323 14.41 15.58 30.60
C PRO A 323 13.12 15.57 31.39
N LYS A 324 13.07 14.81 32.48
CA LYS A 324 11.86 14.68 33.30
C LYS A 324 11.36 16.07 33.78
N GLY A 325 10.18 16.46 33.31
CA GLY A 325 9.52 17.72 33.70
C GLY A 325 10.17 18.98 33.13
N LYS A 326 10.94 18.88 32.05
CA LYS A 326 11.58 20.01 31.35
C LYS A 326 11.28 19.97 29.85
N ASP A 327 11.57 21.09 29.18
CA ASP A 327 11.41 21.21 27.74
C ASP A 327 12.38 20.31 26.95
N PRO A 328 12.00 19.89 25.72
CA PRO A 328 12.86 19.11 24.85
C PRO A 328 14.17 19.83 24.47
N LEU A 329 15.25 19.06 24.36
CA LEU A 329 16.58 19.47 23.91
C LEU A 329 16.92 18.74 22.61
N PHE A 330 17.36 19.48 21.59
CA PHE A 330 17.63 18.92 20.26
C PHE A 330 19.13 18.79 19.99
N PHE A 331 19.58 17.58 19.69
CA PHE A 331 20.94 17.29 19.26
C PHE A 331 20.98 17.10 17.74
N ASN A 332 21.62 18.04 17.04
CA ASN A 332 21.78 17.98 15.59
C ASN A 332 22.90 17.00 15.21
N LEU A 333 22.57 15.97 14.42
CA LEU A 333 23.51 14.94 14.00
C LEU A 333 24.41 15.36 12.83
N ASN A 334 24.06 16.48 12.19
CA ASN A 334 24.86 17.11 11.14
C ASN A 334 24.92 18.63 11.42
N PRO A 335 25.91 19.34 10.88
CA PRO A 335 25.90 20.80 10.91
C PRO A 335 24.60 21.37 10.31
N LEU A 336 24.11 22.44 10.94
CA LEU A 336 22.96 23.18 10.47
C LEU A 336 23.32 23.99 9.20
N PRO A 337 22.40 24.08 8.22
CA PRO A 337 22.57 24.96 7.08
C PRO A 337 22.87 26.41 7.52
N PRO A 338 23.76 27.14 6.82
CA PRO A 338 24.36 26.80 5.52
C PRO A 338 25.58 25.85 5.58
N LYS A 339 26.02 25.43 6.76
CA LYS A 339 27.17 24.53 6.87
C LYS A 339 26.80 23.10 6.45
N GLN A 340 27.53 22.54 5.49
CA GLN A 340 27.32 21.17 5.03
C GLN A 340 28.21 20.16 5.78
N PRO A 341 27.71 18.94 6.06
CA PRO A 341 28.54 17.85 6.55
C PRO A 341 29.49 17.35 5.45
N LYS A 342 30.61 16.75 5.86
CA LYS A 342 31.35 15.87 4.93
C LYS A 342 30.49 14.66 4.64
N ARG A 343 30.21 14.37 3.37
CA ARG A 343 29.33 13.26 2.95
C ARG A 343 29.71 11.91 3.56
N SER A 344 31.00 11.61 3.72
CA SER A 344 31.49 10.38 4.35
C SER A 344 31.24 10.28 5.86
N LYS A 345 30.93 11.40 6.51
CA LYS A 345 30.59 11.48 7.93
C LYS A 345 29.13 11.86 8.17
N ALA A 346 28.33 12.03 7.11
CA ALA A 346 26.94 12.42 7.23
C ALA A 346 26.10 11.31 7.86
N ILE A 347 25.22 11.70 8.78
CA ILE A 347 24.33 10.79 9.51
C ILE A 347 22.91 10.98 8.99
N ALA A 348 22.29 9.91 8.51
CA ALA A 348 20.92 9.85 8.03
C ALA A 348 20.44 8.40 8.07
N THR A 349 19.20 8.04 8.27
CA THR A 349 18.14 8.70 9.02
C THR A 349 18.18 8.05 10.40
N PRO A 350 18.29 8.77 11.53
CA PRO A 350 18.34 8.14 12.85
C PRO A 350 17.08 7.30 13.07
N PHE A 351 17.22 6.08 13.61
CA PHE A 351 16.11 5.11 13.68
C PHE A 351 15.98 4.45 15.04
N SER A 352 16.76 3.39 15.32
CA SER A 352 16.73 2.73 16.62
C SER A 352 17.63 3.48 17.60
N ILE A 353 17.21 3.59 18.86
CA ILE A 353 17.98 4.23 19.93
C ILE A 353 17.96 3.37 21.20
N LYS A 354 19.10 3.32 21.90
CA LYS A 354 19.28 2.68 23.21
C LYS A 354 20.17 3.54 24.10
N VAL A 355 19.75 3.75 25.35
CA VAL A 355 20.57 4.42 26.36
C VAL A 355 21.36 3.42 27.20
N SER A 356 22.61 3.75 27.53
CA SER A 356 23.43 2.95 28.43
C SER A 356 22.84 2.94 29.84
N GLU A 357 23.07 1.88 30.61
CA GLU A 357 22.51 1.77 31.97
C GLU A 357 23.01 2.90 32.90
N ASP A 358 24.27 3.33 32.73
CA ASP A 358 24.84 4.49 33.45
C ASP A 358 24.36 5.85 32.92
N SER A 359 23.53 5.86 31.87
CA SER A 359 22.93 7.04 31.25
C SER A 359 23.96 8.06 30.76
N LYS A 360 25.15 7.61 30.34
CA LYS A 360 26.18 8.48 29.77
C LYS A 360 26.27 8.39 28.26
N VAL A 361 25.95 7.24 27.67
CA VAL A 361 26.11 6.96 26.25
C VAL A 361 24.74 6.63 25.64
N LEU A 362 24.48 7.19 24.47
CA LEU A 362 23.39 6.79 23.60
C LEU A 362 23.96 6.04 22.41
N TYR A 363 23.41 4.87 22.14
CA TYR A 363 23.66 4.10 20.93
C TYR A 363 22.46 4.26 20.00
N PHE A 364 22.69 4.58 18.74
CA PHE A 364 21.61 4.64 17.76
C PHE A 364 22.06 4.19 16.38
N THR A 365 21.09 3.80 15.54
CA THR A 365 21.33 3.48 14.13
C THR A 365 20.97 4.66 13.25
N ALA A 366 21.72 4.84 12.17
CA ALA A 366 21.38 5.75 11.09
C ALA A 366 21.08 4.92 9.83
N ALA A 367 19.79 4.71 9.57
CA ALA A 367 19.29 3.75 8.60
C ALA A 367 19.79 4.06 7.17
N SER A 368 19.52 5.25 6.63
CA SER A 368 19.89 5.59 5.26
C SER A 368 21.41 5.63 5.00
N SER A 369 22.23 5.93 6.01
CA SER A 369 23.68 6.05 5.90
C SER A 369 24.41 4.84 6.46
N ASP A 370 23.71 3.77 6.81
CA ASP A 370 24.28 2.47 7.23
C ASP A 370 25.24 2.56 8.42
N HIS A 371 24.97 3.44 9.38
CA HIS A 371 25.84 3.60 10.56
C HIS A 371 25.23 3.05 11.85
N PHE A 372 26.10 2.52 12.70
CA PHE A 372 25.90 2.44 14.14
C PHE A 372 26.72 3.56 14.80
N VAL A 373 26.11 4.29 15.75
CA VAL A 373 26.69 5.51 16.32
C VAL A 373 26.63 5.47 17.84
N ALA A 374 27.72 5.86 18.48
CA ALA A 374 27.79 6.13 19.92
C ALA A 374 27.89 7.64 20.16
N MET A 375 27.08 8.16 21.08
CA MET A 375 26.96 9.60 21.36
C MET A 375 26.93 9.86 22.87
N ASP A 376 27.49 10.99 23.29
CA ASP A 376 27.34 11.48 24.67
C ASP A 376 25.90 11.92 24.91
N SER A 377 25.23 11.32 25.90
CA SER A 377 23.80 11.52 26.19
C SER A 377 23.45 12.89 26.79
N GLU A 378 24.45 13.62 27.31
CA GLU A 378 24.26 14.95 27.89
C GLU A 378 24.66 16.05 26.91
N LYS A 379 25.80 15.88 26.24
CA LYS A 379 26.36 16.89 25.32
C LYS A 379 25.86 16.75 23.89
N GLY A 380 25.34 15.58 23.50
CA GLY A 380 24.94 15.28 22.13
C GLY A 380 26.13 15.17 21.15
N SER A 381 27.36 15.11 21.64
CA SER A 381 28.55 14.96 20.80
C SER A 381 28.74 13.51 20.39
N ILE A 382 28.89 13.26 19.09
CA ILE A 382 29.25 11.93 18.56
C ILE A 382 30.62 11.52 19.11
N LEU A 383 30.66 10.37 19.78
CA LEU A 383 31.87 9.79 20.36
C LEU A 383 32.61 8.93 19.32
N ASP A 384 31.86 8.10 18.59
CA ASP A 384 32.36 7.29 17.48
C ASP A 384 31.21 6.81 16.58
N GLN A 385 31.53 6.40 15.35
CA GLN A 385 30.59 5.79 14.42
C GLN A 385 31.26 4.78 13.49
N ILE A 386 30.55 3.71 13.16
CA ILE A 386 31.02 2.69 12.21
C ILE A 386 29.96 2.33 11.20
N LYS A 387 30.41 1.83 10.03
CA LYS A 387 29.53 1.23 9.03
C LYS A 387 29.11 -0.17 9.45
N VAL A 388 27.84 -0.48 9.26
CA VAL A 388 27.23 -1.81 9.43
C VAL A 388 26.56 -2.22 8.11
N GLY A 389 25.77 -3.30 8.11
CA GLY A 389 25.01 -3.70 6.92
C GLY A 389 23.95 -2.68 6.52
N SER A 390 23.39 -2.83 5.32
CA SER A 390 22.46 -1.84 4.76
C SER A 390 21.18 -1.68 5.58
N VAL A 391 20.86 -0.43 5.88
CA VAL A 391 19.63 0.02 6.55
C VAL A 391 19.46 -0.55 7.97
N PRO A 392 20.33 -0.17 8.92
CA PRO A 392 20.24 -0.62 10.31
C PRO A 392 19.03 0.01 11.03
N ARG A 393 18.13 -0.83 11.56
CA ARG A 393 16.83 -0.40 12.16
C ARG A 393 16.56 -0.95 13.56
N GLY A 394 17.46 -1.75 14.13
CA GLY A 394 17.29 -2.28 15.49
C GLY A 394 18.60 -2.45 16.22
N ILE A 395 18.58 -2.26 17.54
CA ILE A 395 19.73 -2.49 18.43
C ILE A 395 19.28 -3.35 19.61
N ALA A 396 19.97 -4.46 19.84
CA ALA A 396 19.92 -5.20 21.10
C ALA A 396 21.28 -5.13 21.80
N ILE A 397 21.30 -4.76 23.07
CA ILE A 397 22.53 -4.69 23.88
C ILE A 397 22.66 -5.95 24.71
N GLU A 398 23.80 -6.64 24.59
CA GLU A 398 24.14 -7.78 25.46
C GLU A 398 24.43 -7.27 26.87
N ARG A 399 23.62 -7.70 27.83
CA ARG A 399 23.78 -7.35 29.25
C ARG A 399 24.49 -8.50 29.96
N LYS A 400 25.70 -8.26 30.48
CA LYS A 400 26.35 -9.19 31.42
C LYS A 400 25.87 -8.91 32.85
N GLN A 401 26.18 -9.81 33.78
CA GLN A 401 25.90 -9.61 35.21
C GLN A 401 26.65 -8.39 35.79
N SER A 402 27.71 -7.90 35.14
CA SER A 402 28.31 -6.59 35.43
C SER A 402 27.65 -5.50 34.57
N ALA A 403 27.54 -4.28 35.11
CA ALA A 403 26.98 -3.11 34.41
C ALA A 403 27.75 -2.66 33.14
N GLU A 404 28.79 -3.39 32.73
CA GLU A 404 29.58 -3.12 31.52
C GLU A 404 28.88 -3.67 30.27
N GLN A 405 28.47 -2.78 29.38
CA GLN A 405 27.98 -3.14 28.05
C GLN A 405 29.18 -3.43 27.15
N LYS A 406 29.26 -4.64 26.58
CA LYS A 406 30.41 -5.04 25.72
C LYS A 406 30.02 -5.21 24.26
N ILE A 407 28.80 -5.65 23.98
CA ILE A 407 28.38 -6.00 22.63
C ILE A 407 27.02 -5.39 22.32
N ALA A 408 26.92 -4.77 21.16
CA ALA A 408 25.66 -4.39 20.53
C ALA A 408 25.42 -5.28 19.30
N TRP A 409 24.17 -5.69 19.12
CA TRP A 409 23.70 -6.43 17.96
C TRP A 409 22.77 -5.53 17.16
N VAL A 410 23.10 -5.34 15.88
CA VAL A 410 22.42 -4.38 15.01
C VAL A 410 21.73 -5.13 13.88
N PHE A 411 20.41 -5.00 13.78
CA PHE A 411 19.65 -5.57 12.67
C PHE A 411 19.68 -4.64 11.46
N ASN A 412 20.23 -5.13 10.36
CA ASN A 412 20.35 -4.46 9.07
C ASN A 412 19.22 -4.93 8.15
N ALA A 413 18.07 -4.24 8.23
CA ALA A 413 16.79 -4.73 7.73
C ALA A 413 16.77 -5.01 6.22
N VAL A 414 17.42 -4.17 5.41
CA VAL A 414 17.37 -4.30 3.93
C VAL A 414 18.42 -5.27 3.40
N SER A 415 19.59 -5.35 4.05
CA SER A 415 20.61 -6.36 3.71
C SER A 415 20.31 -7.76 4.27
N ASN A 416 19.29 -7.87 5.14
CA ASN A 416 18.89 -9.07 5.86
C ASN A 416 20.06 -9.68 6.63
N SER A 417 20.69 -8.87 7.50
CA SER A 417 21.85 -9.32 8.28
C SER A 417 21.83 -8.76 9.69
N VAL A 418 22.60 -9.38 10.59
CA VAL A 418 22.84 -8.87 11.94
C VAL A 418 24.33 -8.58 12.12
N SER A 419 24.67 -7.35 12.45
CA SER A 419 26.04 -6.93 12.78
C SER A 419 26.28 -7.01 14.29
N LYS A 420 27.35 -7.70 14.69
CA LYS A 420 27.85 -7.77 16.06
C LYS A 420 28.94 -6.70 16.23
N VAL A 421 28.74 -5.78 17.16
CA VAL A 421 29.58 -4.59 17.36
C VAL A 421 30.15 -4.58 18.78
N ASP A 422 31.45 -4.37 18.91
CA ASP A 422 32.11 -4.09 20.18
C ASP A 422 31.77 -2.66 20.62
N VAL A 423 31.19 -2.53 21.81
CA VAL A 423 30.85 -1.24 22.44
C VAL A 423 31.50 -1.07 23.81
N SER A 424 32.51 -1.90 24.14
CA SER A 424 33.28 -1.81 25.39
C SER A 424 33.95 -0.46 25.60
N SER A 425 34.23 0.27 24.52
CA SER A 425 34.62 1.69 24.53
C SER A 425 33.75 2.48 23.57
N ALA A 426 32.96 3.42 24.09
CA ALA A 426 32.11 4.30 23.27
C ALA A 426 32.89 5.23 22.33
N LYS A 427 34.21 5.36 22.50
CA LYS A 427 35.10 6.16 21.63
C LYS A 427 35.85 5.32 20.60
N ASN A 428 35.66 4.00 20.61
CA ASN A 428 36.33 3.06 19.71
C ASN A 428 35.42 1.84 19.49
N VAL A 429 34.27 2.07 18.86
CA VAL A 429 33.32 1.00 18.53
C VAL A 429 33.81 0.28 17.28
N ASN A 430 33.69 -1.05 17.25
CA ASN A 430 34.26 -1.85 16.16
C ASN A 430 33.33 -2.97 15.70
N LEU A 431 33.21 -3.16 14.39
CA LEU A 431 32.45 -4.29 13.82
C LEU A 431 33.24 -5.59 14.04
N ILE A 432 32.65 -6.55 14.74
CA ILE A 432 33.24 -7.86 14.99
C ILE A 432 32.89 -8.83 13.86
N LYS A 433 31.60 -8.93 13.53
CA LYS A 433 31.09 -9.91 12.57
C LYS A 433 29.73 -9.47 12.02
N THR A 434 29.42 -9.90 10.79
CA THR A 434 28.07 -9.82 10.24
C THR A 434 27.55 -11.23 9.98
N ILE A 435 26.33 -11.50 10.43
CA ILE A 435 25.62 -12.79 10.26
C ILE A 435 24.53 -12.57 9.22
N GLN A 436 24.60 -13.31 8.10
CA GLN A 436 23.63 -13.21 7.03
C GLN A 436 22.37 -14.00 7.38
N LEU A 437 21.21 -13.37 7.23
CA LEU A 437 19.89 -14.01 7.31
C LEU A 437 19.40 -14.39 5.91
N LYS A 438 18.39 -15.26 5.85
CA LYS A 438 17.76 -15.68 4.58
C LYS A 438 16.92 -14.53 4.01
N ASP A 439 17.05 -14.26 2.72
CA ASP A 439 16.17 -13.36 1.97
C ASP A 439 15.62 -14.13 0.77
N PRO A 440 14.31 -14.43 0.71
CA PRO A 440 13.72 -15.14 -0.42
C PRO A 440 13.40 -14.21 -1.61
N THR A 441 13.60 -12.89 -1.49
CA THR A 441 13.33 -11.96 -2.59
C THR A 441 14.37 -12.07 -3.71
N PRO A 442 14.00 -11.84 -4.98
CA PRO A 442 14.96 -11.81 -6.08
C PRO A 442 16.08 -10.80 -5.83
N GLU A 443 17.32 -11.16 -6.17
CA GLU A 443 18.52 -10.35 -5.88
C GLU A 443 18.41 -8.91 -6.41
N ILE A 444 17.90 -8.74 -7.64
CA ILE A 444 17.70 -7.42 -8.25
C ILE A 444 16.74 -6.52 -7.46
N TYR A 445 15.76 -7.10 -6.74
CA TYR A 445 14.86 -6.34 -5.88
C TYR A 445 15.53 -5.93 -4.59
N LYS A 446 16.39 -6.80 -4.03
CA LYS A 446 17.22 -6.47 -2.87
C LYS A 446 18.17 -5.32 -3.19
N GLU A 447 18.86 -5.37 -4.33
CA GLU A 447 19.72 -4.29 -4.83
C GLU A 447 18.94 -2.98 -5.00
N GLY A 448 17.76 -3.03 -5.60
CA GLY A 448 16.90 -1.86 -5.77
C GLY A 448 16.39 -1.29 -4.44
N ARG A 449 16.05 -2.15 -3.48
CA ARG A 449 15.66 -1.77 -2.10
C ARG A 449 16.80 -1.08 -1.35
N ILE A 450 18.05 -1.53 -1.55
CA ILE A 450 19.25 -0.85 -1.03
C ILE A 450 19.41 0.53 -1.68
N ALA A 451 19.32 0.62 -3.01
CA ALA A 451 19.43 1.87 -3.76
C ALA A 451 18.35 2.89 -3.36
N PHE A 452 17.14 2.44 -3.02
CA PHE A 452 16.05 3.29 -2.55
C PHE A 452 16.31 3.89 -1.16
N ASN A 453 16.91 3.10 -0.25
CA ASN A 453 17.10 3.51 1.14
C ASN A 453 18.43 4.24 1.38
N THR A 454 19.41 4.16 0.48
CA THR A 454 20.75 4.70 0.73
C THR A 454 20.84 6.22 0.60
N SER A 455 21.49 6.88 1.56
CA SER A 455 21.75 8.31 1.52
C SER A 455 22.85 8.69 0.53
N LYS A 456 23.57 7.68 -0.03
CA LYS A 456 24.49 7.85 -1.16
C LYS A 456 23.80 8.52 -2.34
N ALA A 457 22.50 8.35 -2.52
CA ALA A 457 21.78 9.03 -3.59
C ALA A 457 21.84 10.57 -3.47
N SER A 458 21.93 11.12 -2.24
CA SER A 458 21.94 12.56 -1.99
C SER A 458 23.34 13.20 -2.01
N SER A 459 23.46 14.44 -2.49
CA SER A 459 24.72 15.22 -2.48
C SER A 459 25.36 15.34 -1.11
N ASN A 460 24.54 15.57 -0.08
CA ASN A 460 25.02 15.80 1.27
C ASN A 460 25.13 14.51 2.09
N GLY A 461 24.62 13.39 1.61
CA GLY A 461 24.57 12.13 2.35
C GLY A 461 23.59 12.14 3.54
N THR A 462 22.65 13.09 3.56
CA THR A 462 21.81 13.42 4.73
C THR A 462 20.36 12.94 4.64
N PHE A 463 19.94 12.36 3.51
CA PHE A 463 18.63 11.75 3.33
C PHE A 463 18.66 10.78 2.15
N SER A 464 17.64 9.94 2.02
CA SER A 464 17.42 9.04 0.89
C SER A 464 16.00 9.16 0.35
N CYS A 465 15.66 8.43 -0.72
CA CYS A 465 14.28 8.39 -1.22
C CYS A 465 13.32 7.92 -0.11
N ALA A 466 13.72 6.91 0.68
CA ALA A 466 12.97 6.42 1.84
C ALA A 466 12.80 7.45 2.97
N SER A 467 13.60 8.53 3.02
CA SER A 467 13.37 9.62 3.97
C SER A 467 12.16 10.49 3.58
N CYS A 468 11.87 10.60 2.28
CA CYS A 468 10.71 11.31 1.75
C CYS A 468 9.48 10.42 1.54
N HIS A 469 9.70 9.11 1.42
CA HIS A 469 8.69 8.08 1.20
C HIS A 469 8.87 6.99 2.27
N ALA A 470 8.37 7.26 3.47
CA ALA A 470 8.53 6.37 4.60
C ALA A 470 7.82 5.02 4.36
N ASP A 471 8.24 4.00 5.10
CA ASP A 471 7.58 2.69 5.08
C ASP A 471 6.22 2.71 5.79
N GLY A 472 5.47 1.61 5.72
CA GLY A 472 4.20 1.48 6.46
C GLY A 472 3.11 2.43 6.00
N ASN A 473 2.94 2.58 4.67
CA ASN A 473 1.86 3.34 4.03
C ASN A 473 1.91 4.87 4.19
N THR A 474 2.95 5.43 4.79
CA THR A 474 2.96 6.83 5.23
C THR A 474 3.63 7.74 4.20
N ASP A 475 2.83 8.55 3.50
CA ASP A 475 3.30 9.57 2.56
C ASP A 475 2.60 10.89 2.82
N GLN A 476 3.25 11.78 3.57
CA GLN A 476 2.50 12.75 4.39
C GLN A 476 3.08 14.19 4.36
N LEU A 477 4.28 14.37 3.82
CA LEU A 477 4.96 15.66 3.81
C LEU A 477 4.65 16.51 2.56
N LEU A 478 4.42 17.81 2.75
CA LEU A 478 4.17 18.80 1.69
C LEU A 478 5.48 19.43 1.24
N TRP A 479 5.90 19.17 0.00
CA TRP A 479 7.16 19.67 -0.54
C TRP A 479 6.95 20.51 -1.79
N VAL A 480 7.69 21.61 -1.87
CA VAL A 480 7.96 22.34 -3.10
C VAL A 480 9.30 21.82 -3.64
N LEU A 481 9.19 20.83 -4.52
CA LEU A 481 10.31 20.20 -5.22
C LEU A 481 10.53 20.89 -6.56
N ASP A 482 11.76 20.87 -7.05
CA ASP A 482 12.14 21.41 -8.36
C ASP A 482 11.49 20.59 -9.49
N THR A 483 10.23 20.94 -9.79
CA THR A 483 9.33 20.25 -10.71
C THR A 483 8.68 21.28 -11.64
N PRO A 484 8.22 20.90 -12.84
CA PRO A 484 7.52 21.82 -13.73
C PRO A 484 6.26 22.40 -13.07
N HIS A 485 6.07 23.73 -13.16
CA HIS A 485 4.92 24.49 -12.64
C HIS A 485 3.81 24.64 -13.70
N LEU A 486 2.56 24.85 -13.29
CA LEU A 486 1.45 24.99 -14.23
C LEU A 486 1.54 26.31 -15.04
N VAL A 487 1.23 26.27 -16.34
CA VAL A 487 1.12 27.51 -17.15
C VAL A 487 0.14 28.48 -16.50
N GLY A 488 0.60 29.70 -16.21
CA GLY A 488 -0.19 30.75 -15.58
C GLY A 488 -0.11 30.77 -14.05
N ALA A 489 0.56 29.80 -13.42
CA ALA A 489 0.84 29.85 -11.99
C ALA A 489 2.02 30.78 -11.68
N ASP A 490 1.91 31.54 -10.58
CA ASP A 490 2.93 32.50 -10.14
C ASP A 490 4.07 31.85 -9.32
N GLN A 491 3.93 30.55 -8.99
CA GLN A 491 4.81 29.78 -8.11
C GLN A 491 4.83 28.29 -8.48
N ILE A 492 5.82 27.54 -7.99
CA ILE A 492 5.78 26.06 -8.00
C ILE A 492 4.77 25.61 -6.94
N GLU A 493 3.85 24.72 -7.32
CA GLU A 493 2.81 24.24 -6.42
C GLU A 493 3.38 23.27 -5.38
N PRO A 494 3.00 23.38 -4.10
CA PRO A 494 3.36 22.38 -3.10
C PRO A 494 2.70 21.03 -3.46
N ARG A 495 3.50 19.96 -3.44
CA ARG A 495 3.05 18.60 -3.76
C ARG A 495 3.19 17.68 -2.57
N LEU A 496 2.32 16.69 -2.54
CA LEU A 496 2.43 15.56 -1.62
C LEU A 496 3.56 14.66 -2.09
N SER A 497 4.43 14.20 -1.18
CA SER A 497 5.10 12.92 -1.42
C SER A 497 3.98 11.88 -1.64
N GLN A 498 3.93 11.26 -2.83
CA GLN A 498 2.98 10.22 -3.16
C GLN A 498 3.63 8.85 -2.94
N THR A 499 2.81 7.87 -2.54
CA THR A 499 3.21 6.46 -2.46
C THR A 499 3.72 5.96 -3.80
N LEU A 500 4.89 5.31 -3.76
CA LEU A 500 5.48 4.66 -4.93
C LEU A 500 4.81 3.32 -5.26
N ARG A 501 3.83 2.89 -4.47
CA ARG A 501 3.11 1.60 -4.58
C ARG A 501 2.11 1.63 -5.74
N GLY A 502 1.87 0.50 -6.38
CA GLY A 502 0.96 0.39 -7.51
C GLY A 502 0.80 -1.05 -7.99
N LEU A 503 -0.37 -1.42 -8.50
CA LEU A 503 -0.47 -2.62 -9.34
C LEU A 503 0.55 -2.50 -10.48
N ARG A 504 1.31 -3.56 -10.76
CA ARG A 504 2.26 -3.54 -11.88
C ARG A 504 1.52 -3.23 -13.18
N GLY A 505 1.94 -2.18 -13.90
CA GLY A 505 1.22 -1.60 -15.05
C GLY A 505 0.38 -0.35 -14.73
N THR A 506 0.15 -0.01 -13.46
CA THR A 506 -0.35 1.31 -13.00
C THR A 506 0.79 2.25 -12.57
N ALA A 507 2.03 1.75 -12.56
CA ALA A 507 3.21 2.42 -12.00
C ALA A 507 4.11 3.12 -13.04
N PRO A 508 4.60 4.33 -12.70
CA PRO A 508 3.88 5.59 -12.76
C PRO A 508 3.79 6.13 -14.19
N TYR A 509 2.59 6.54 -14.59
CA TYR A 509 2.38 7.34 -15.80
C TYR A 509 1.34 8.40 -15.51
N HIS A 510 1.75 9.46 -14.82
CA HIS A 510 1.01 10.71 -14.89
C HIS A 510 0.96 11.07 -16.38
N TRP A 511 -0.21 10.99 -17.02
CA TRP A 511 -0.43 11.33 -18.44
C TRP A 511 -0.33 12.84 -18.72
N ASP A 512 0.43 13.53 -17.87
CA ASP A 512 0.62 14.96 -17.80
C ASP A 512 1.85 15.40 -18.61
N GLY A 513 2.38 14.54 -19.51
CA GLY A 513 3.62 14.78 -20.24
C GLY A 513 4.88 14.91 -19.35
N VAL A 514 4.84 14.32 -18.15
CA VAL A 514 5.91 14.26 -17.13
C VAL A 514 6.92 13.14 -17.49
N PRO A 515 8.16 13.08 -16.95
CA PRO A 515 9.14 12.06 -17.34
C PRO A 515 8.60 10.63 -17.25
N GLY A 516 8.80 9.86 -18.31
CA GLY A 516 8.41 8.45 -18.38
C GLY A 516 7.04 8.19 -19.02
N ASP A 517 6.47 9.10 -19.82
CA ASP A 517 5.20 8.90 -20.53
C ASP A 517 5.35 7.96 -21.77
N PRO A 518 4.63 6.83 -21.84
CA PRO A 518 4.70 5.85 -22.92
C PRO A 518 3.66 6.11 -24.02
N TYR A 519 2.74 7.05 -23.81
CA TYR A 519 1.66 7.37 -24.75
C TYR A 519 1.81 8.77 -25.35
N GLY A 520 2.55 9.67 -24.68
CA GLY A 520 2.62 11.08 -25.06
C GLY A 520 1.30 11.80 -24.79
N GLY A 521 1.24 13.07 -25.15
CA GLY A 521 0.02 13.87 -25.01
C GLY A 521 0.31 15.31 -24.61
N LYS A 522 -0.74 16.02 -24.20
CA LYS A 522 -0.65 17.42 -23.79
C LYS A 522 0.01 17.54 -22.41
N ASN A 523 1.21 18.11 -22.37
CA ASN A 523 1.96 18.31 -21.13
C ASN A 523 1.24 19.27 -20.20
N ALA A 524 1.11 18.90 -18.93
CA ALA A 524 0.37 19.66 -17.94
C ALA A 524 1.02 21.01 -17.59
N SER A 525 2.35 21.06 -17.57
CA SER A 525 3.09 22.27 -17.24
C SER A 525 3.25 23.25 -18.40
N THR A 526 3.25 22.80 -19.66
CA THR A 526 3.47 23.67 -20.83
C THR A 526 2.23 23.84 -21.70
N ARG A 527 1.20 22.99 -21.53
CA ARG A 527 0.04 22.85 -22.42
C ARG A 527 0.40 22.43 -23.86
N GLU A 528 1.66 22.08 -24.14
CA GLU A 528 2.12 21.64 -25.47
C GLU A 528 1.95 20.13 -25.65
N HIS A 529 1.71 19.67 -26.87
CA HIS A 529 1.75 18.25 -27.18
C HIS A 529 3.20 17.73 -27.19
N ARG A 530 3.44 16.59 -26.53
CA ARG A 530 4.74 15.93 -26.44
C ARG A 530 4.63 14.48 -26.93
N GLU A 531 5.63 14.03 -27.67
CA GLU A 531 5.76 12.63 -28.10
C GLU A 531 6.06 11.71 -26.90
N PRO A 532 5.73 10.40 -26.98
CA PRO A 532 6.14 9.41 -25.99
C PRO A 532 7.66 9.45 -25.73
N ASN A 533 8.07 9.33 -24.46
CA ASN A 533 9.48 9.31 -24.07
C ASN A 533 9.90 8.00 -23.37
N SER A 534 8.99 7.03 -23.21
CA SER A 534 9.30 5.69 -22.72
C SER A 534 8.63 4.60 -23.55
N ASP A 535 9.01 3.34 -23.32
CA ASP A 535 8.53 2.20 -24.10
C ASP A 535 7.36 1.50 -23.39
N VAL A 536 6.19 1.50 -24.02
CA VAL A 536 4.96 0.85 -23.53
C VAL A 536 5.12 -0.67 -23.30
N ASN A 537 6.06 -1.32 -23.99
CA ASN A 537 6.33 -2.75 -23.85
C ASN A 537 7.39 -3.04 -22.79
N ARG A 538 8.04 -2.01 -22.24
CA ARG A 538 9.10 -2.10 -21.24
C ARG A 538 8.85 -1.12 -20.09
N PRO A 539 7.91 -1.44 -19.17
CA PRO A 539 7.47 -0.51 -18.13
C PRO A 539 8.60 0.00 -17.21
N GLU A 540 9.70 -0.75 -17.08
CA GLU A 540 10.87 -0.31 -16.32
C GLU A 540 11.52 0.95 -16.92
N THR A 541 11.39 1.18 -18.23
CA THR A 541 11.96 2.36 -18.92
C THR A 541 11.33 3.65 -18.43
N SER A 542 10.11 3.58 -17.92
CA SER A 542 9.34 4.74 -17.50
C SER A 542 9.62 5.12 -16.07
N VAL A 543 9.67 4.11 -15.19
CA VAL A 543 10.19 4.27 -13.83
C VAL A 543 11.61 4.84 -13.88
N ARG A 544 12.42 4.41 -14.85
CA ARG A 544 13.78 4.90 -15.06
C ARG A 544 13.87 6.40 -15.34
N HIS A 545 12.92 6.98 -16.08
CA HIS A 545 12.87 8.43 -16.32
C HIS A 545 12.63 9.22 -15.03
N VAL A 546 11.72 8.73 -14.18
CA VAL A 546 11.45 9.33 -12.87
C VAL A 546 12.67 9.25 -11.95
N ILE A 547 13.35 8.10 -11.95
CA ILE A 547 14.61 7.91 -11.19
C ILE A 547 15.68 8.88 -11.69
N ASP A 548 15.93 8.93 -13.00
CA ASP A 548 16.97 9.78 -13.57
C ASP A 548 16.68 11.27 -13.30
N GLY A 549 15.42 11.70 -13.42
CA GLY A 549 14.98 13.05 -13.08
C GLY A 549 15.19 13.38 -11.61
N SER A 550 14.81 12.47 -10.70
CA SER A 550 14.98 12.65 -9.24
C SER A 550 16.46 12.71 -8.83
N MET A 551 17.30 11.88 -9.44
CA MET A 551 18.75 11.88 -9.23
C MET A 551 19.43 13.14 -9.75
N GLY A 552 18.86 13.79 -10.78
CA GLY A 552 19.38 15.03 -11.36
C GLY A 552 18.82 16.32 -10.73
N SER A 553 17.84 16.21 -9.83
CA SER A 553 17.14 17.35 -9.21
C SER A 553 17.09 17.21 -7.68
N THR A 554 16.03 16.63 -7.13
CA THR A 554 15.75 16.54 -5.68
C THR A 554 16.93 15.97 -4.88
N MET A 555 17.63 14.98 -5.41
CA MET A 555 18.76 14.33 -4.74
C MET A 555 20.11 15.04 -4.97
N LEU A 556 20.19 15.97 -5.91
CA LEU A 556 21.43 16.62 -6.33
C LEU A 556 21.39 18.12 -6.00
N ASP A 557 22.43 18.57 -5.32
CA ASP A 557 22.64 20.00 -5.03
C ASP A 557 22.70 20.83 -6.32
N SER A 558 22.13 22.04 -6.33
CA SER A 558 21.91 22.82 -7.55
C SER A 558 23.19 23.17 -8.30
N ASP A 559 24.29 23.31 -7.55
CA ASP A 559 25.60 23.70 -8.07
C ASP A 559 26.50 22.48 -8.36
N SER A 560 25.94 21.27 -8.29
CA SER A 560 26.68 20.03 -8.50
C SER A 560 26.64 19.57 -9.96
N ASP A 561 27.84 19.34 -10.51
CA ASP A 561 28.04 18.76 -11.85
C ASP A 561 28.36 17.26 -11.82
N VAL A 562 28.05 16.57 -10.71
CA VAL A 562 28.32 15.13 -10.59
C VAL A 562 27.45 14.35 -11.58
N VAL A 563 28.12 13.52 -12.38
CA VAL A 563 27.49 12.55 -13.28
C VAL A 563 27.92 11.13 -12.95
N ASN A 564 27.07 10.16 -13.28
CA ASN A 564 27.32 8.75 -13.11
C ASN A 564 28.09 8.13 -14.31
N ASP A 565 28.21 6.81 -14.31
CA ASP A 565 28.80 5.96 -15.35
C ASP A 565 28.07 5.99 -16.71
N GLU A 566 26.91 6.65 -16.81
CA GLU A 566 26.17 6.90 -18.05
C GLU A 566 26.19 8.39 -18.45
N SER A 567 27.06 9.20 -17.82
CA SER A 567 27.07 10.67 -17.97
C SER A 567 25.75 11.35 -17.61
N LYS A 568 24.91 10.70 -16.79
CA LYS A 568 23.66 11.28 -16.25
C LYS A 568 23.91 11.90 -14.89
N LYS A 569 23.29 13.04 -14.59
CA LYS A 569 23.40 13.73 -13.29
C LYS A 569 23.03 12.82 -12.11
N GLY A 570 23.77 12.92 -11.00
CA GLY A 570 23.51 12.22 -9.73
C GLY A 570 24.51 11.11 -9.40
N TYR A 571 24.44 10.60 -8.16
CA TYR A 571 25.45 9.69 -7.57
C TYR A 571 25.22 8.19 -7.78
N LEU A 572 23.99 7.78 -8.12
CA LEU A 572 23.69 6.38 -8.37
C LEU A 572 24.12 5.98 -9.78
N GLY A 573 24.81 4.84 -9.90
CA GLY A 573 25.27 4.27 -11.15
C GLY A 573 24.15 3.61 -11.96
N LYS A 574 24.47 3.12 -13.16
CA LYS A 574 23.52 2.45 -14.05
C LYS A 574 22.83 1.27 -13.37
N SER A 575 23.60 0.37 -12.77
CA SER A 575 23.09 -0.85 -12.14
C SER A 575 22.16 -0.54 -10.96
N GLU A 576 22.54 0.40 -10.10
CA GLU A 576 21.73 0.83 -8.95
C GLU A 576 20.38 1.41 -9.41
N ARG A 577 20.38 2.20 -10.49
CA ARG A 577 19.15 2.79 -11.04
C ARG A 577 18.28 1.78 -11.78
N ASP A 578 18.87 0.78 -12.46
CA ASP A 578 18.12 -0.33 -13.09
C ASP A 578 17.48 -1.23 -12.03
N ALA A 579 18.23 -1.59 -10.98
CA ALA A 579 17.72 -2.34 -9.86
C ALA A 579 16.60 -1.59 -9.14
N LEU A 580 16.77 -0.27 -8.93
CA LEU A 580 15.74 0.59 -8.37
C LEU A 580 14.48 0.61 -9.23
N ALA A 581 14.60 0.68 -10.56
CA ALA A 581 13.44 0.63 -11.46
C ALA A 581 12.70 -0.71 -11.36
N ALA A 582 13.43 -1.83 -11.31
CA ALA A 582 12.85 -3.16 -11.15
C ALA A 582 12.14 -3.32 -9.79
N PHE A 583 12.74 -2.83 -8.71
CA PHE A 583 12.15 -2.83 -7.37
C PHE A 583 10.86 -2.00 -7.33
N LEU A 584 10.91 -0.73 -7.76
CA LEU A 584 9.75 0.17 -7.72
C LEU A 584 8.57 -0.33 -8.57
N LEU A 585 8.85 -1.00 -9.70
CA LEU A 585 7.82 -1.60 -10.54
C LEU A 585 7.10 -2.79 -9.88
N ASN A 586 7.72 -3.43 -8.89
CA ASN A 586 7.19 -4.62 -8.21
C ASN A 586 6.76 -4.34 -6.76
N LEU A 587 6.69 -3.06 -6.36
CA LEU A 587 6.10 -2.66 -5.08
C LEU A 587 4.58 -2.85 -5.11
N SER A 588 4.13 -3.94 -4.49
CA SER A 588 2.72 -4.29 -4.41
C SER A 588 1.96 -3.36 -3.45
N HIS A 589 0.67 -3.15 -3.72
CA HIS A 589 -0.23 -2.61 -2.69
C HIS A 589 -0.30 -3.58 -1.50
N MET A 590 -0.64 -3.08 -0.32
CA MET A 590 -0.95 -3.97 0.80
C MET A 590 -2.39 -4.49 0.68
N PRO A 591 -2.72 -5.60 1.33
CA PRO A 591 -4.11 -6.07 1.44
C PRO A 591 -5.00 -4.99 2.04
N THR A 592 -6.25 -4.89 1.57
CA THR A 592 -7.18 -3.88 2.05
C THR A 592 -7.79 -4.28 3.40
N LYS A 593 -7.70 -3.36 4.36
CA LYS A 593 -8.02 -3.56 5.80
C LYS A 593 -9.43 -4.08 6.05
N GLY A 594 -10.40 -3.64 5.25
CA GLY A 594 -11.81 -3.96 5.41
C GLY A 594 -12.24 -5.24 4.70
N ARG A 595 -11.40 -5.79 3.79
CA ARG A 595 -11.80 -6.92 2.96
C ARG A 595 -12.00 -8.17 3.82
N SER A 596 -13.17 -8.77 3.69
CA SER A 596 -13.48 -9.99 4.42
C SER A 596 -12.57 -11.15 4.01
N TYR A 597 -12.20 -12.01 4.95
CA TYR A 597 -11.35 -13.17 4.67
C TYR A 597 -12.05 -14.29 3.87
N ASP A 598 -13.33 -14.12 3.52
CA ASP A 598 -14.02 -14.96 2.54
C ASP A 598 -14.24 -14.29 1.17
N ASP A 599 -13.68 -13.09 0.96
CA ASP A 599 -13.76 -12.24 -0.25
C ASP A 599 -15.17 -11.75 -0.61
N LYS A 600 -16.11 -11.78 0.33
CA LYS A 600 -17.44 -11.22 0.13
C LYS A 600 -17.45 -9.76 0.53
N LEU A 601 -17.75 -8.90 -0.44
CA LEU A 601 -18.00 -7.49 -0.20
C LEU A 601 -19.25 -7.31 0.66
N SER A 602 -19.19 -6.34 1.57
CA SER A 602 -20.34 -5.89 2.35
C SER A 602 -21.38 -5.19 1.47
N ASP A 603 -22.61 -5.10 1.98
CA ASP A 603 -23.66 -4.34 1.30
C ASP A 603 -23.28 -2.85 1.14
N GLN A 604 -22.53 -2.28 2.08
CA GLN A 604 -22.06 -0.90 1.97
C GLN A 604 -21.02 -0.76 0.84
N ALA A 605 -20.06 -1.69 0.74
CA ALA A 605 -19.10 -1.69 -0.37
C ALA A 605 -19.80 -1.85 -1.72
N LEU A 606 -20.80 -2.74 -1.84
CA LEU A 606 -21.61 -2.88 -3.07
C LEU A 606 -22.34 -1.57 -3.42
N VAL A 607 -22.99 -0.93 -2.43
CA VAL A 607 -23.62 0.38 -2.62
C VAL A 607 -22.59 1.44 -3.01
N GLY A 608 -21.38 1.37 -2.45
CA GLY A 608 -20.24 2.22 -2.80
C GLY A 608 -19.83 2.06 -4.26
N PHE A 609 -19.67 0.82 -4.74
CA PHE A 609 -19.41 0.52 -6.15
C PHE A 609 -20.48 1.09 -7.07
N GLU A 610 -21.76 0.87 -6.75
CA GLU A 610 -22.88 1.41 -7.52
C GLU A 610 -22.87 2.95 -7.53
N ARG A 611 -22.69 3.60 -6.38
CA ARG A 611 -22.69 5.06 -6.29
C ARG A 611 -21.46 5.68 -6.93
N PHE A 612 -20.30 5.04 -6.87
CA PHE A 612 -19.10 5.54 -7.52
C PHE A 612 -19.21 5.44 -9.04
N HIS A 613 -19.67 4.30 -9.56
CA HIS A 613 -19.59 3.98 -11.00
C HIS A 613 -20.86 4.23 -11.80
N VAL A 614 -22.03 4.20 -11.15
CA VAL A 614 -23.32 4.12 -11.85
C VAL A 614 -24.23 5.29 -11.49
N THR A 615 -24.47 5.53 -10.19
CA THR A 615 -25.56 6.43 -9.75
C THR A 615 -25.11 7.76 -9.18
N GLY A 616 -23.83 7.91 -8.82
CA GLY A 616 -23.22 9.19 -8.43
C GLY A 616 -23.80 9.88 -7.21
N ALA A 617 -23.33 11.10 -6.97
CA ALA A 617 -24.00 12.08 -6.13
C ALA A 617 -25.34 12.50 -6.76
N ARG A 618 -26.31 12.88 -5.93
CA ARG A 618 -27.54 13.54 -6.40
C ARG A 618 -27.39 15.02 -6.17
N ASP A 619 -26.88 15.73 -7.17
CA ASP A 619 -26.83 17.20 -7.19
C ASP A 619 -27.51 17.72 -8.48
N ARG A 620 -28.56 18.53 -8.29
CA ARG A 620 -29.29 19.16 -9.41
C ARG A 620 -28.53 20.32 -10.04
N LYS A 621 -27.51 20.87 -9.36
CA LYS A 621 -26.75 22.02 -9.87
C LYS A 621 -25.59 21.62 -10.78
N ASN A 622 -24.99 20.45 -10.54
CA ASN A 622 -23.79 19.97 -11.23
C ASN A 622 -24.06 18.62 -11.89
N LEU A 623 -24.91 18.61 -12.91
CA LEU A 623 -25.56 17.39 -13.44
C LEU A 623 -24.58 16.33 -14.00
N ASN A 624 -23.35 16.73 -14.38
CA ASN A 624 -22.39 15.86 -15.08
C ASN A 624 -21.12 15.46 -14.29
N THR A 625 -20.85 16.06 -13.14
CA THR A 625 -19.65 15.74 -12.32
C THR A 625 -19.93 14.75 -11.18
N ASN A 626 -21.16 14.25 -11.10
CA ASN A 626 -21.63 13.53 -9.92
C ASN A 626 -21.24 12.05 -9.88
N VAL A 627 -20.88 11.42 -11.00
CA VAL A 627 -20.48 10.00 -11.05
C VAL A 627 -18.97 9.91 -11.18
N CYS A 628 -18.27 9.67 -10.06
CA CYS A 628 -16.81 9.64 -10.01
C CYS A 628 -16.19 8.68 -11.04
N GLY A 629 -16.80 7.50 -11.24
CA GLY A 629 -16.34 6.50 -12.21
C GLY A 629 -16.37 6.95 -13.66
N SER A 630 -17.09 8.03 -14.00
CA SER A 630 -17.09 8.59 -15.37
C SER A 630 -15.76 9.27 -15.73
N CYS A 631 -15.02 9.69 -14.72
CA CYS A 631 -13.67 10.26 -14.86
C CYS A 631 -12.59 9.27 -14.37
N HIS A 632 -12.94 8.41 -13.40
CA HIS A 632 -12.02 7.52 -12.69
C HIS A 632 -12.33 6.04 -12.96
N THR A 633 -11.88 5.50 -14.10
CA THR A 633 -12.05 4.07 -14.43
C THR A 633 -10.99 3.18 -13.79
N PHE A 634 -11.41 2.19 -13.00
CA PHE A 634 -10.51 1.19 -12.42
C PHE A 634 -10.03 0.16 -13.47
N PRO A 635 -8.83 -0.45 -13.30
CA PRO A 635 -7.90 -0.26 -12.18
C PRO A 635 -6.81 0.80 -12.41
N TYR A 636 -6.68 1.39 -13.61
CA TYR A 636 -5.55 2.28 -13.95
C TYR A 636 -5.85 3.79 -13.85
N LEU A 637 -7.11 4.17 -13.61
CA LEU A 637 -7.57 5.47 -13.09
C LEU A 637 -6.96 6.72 -13.73
N ALA A 638 -7.27 6.97 -15.00
CA ALA A 638 -7.57 8.29 -15.56
C ALA A 638 -8.22 8.07 -16.93
N THR A 639 -8.87 9.08 -17.48
CA THR A 639 -9.56 8.99 -18.78
C THR A 639 -9.47 10.26 -19.61
N ASP A 640 -8.43 11.11 -19.46
CA ASP A 640 -8.33 12.27 -20.36
C ASP A 640 -6.91 12.54 -20.87
N GLN A 641 -6.78 12.61 -22.19
CA GLN A 641 -5.56 12.98 -22.93
C GLN A 641 -5.59 14.44 -23.41
N ASP A 642 -6.77 15.07 -23.49
CA ASP A 642 -6.97 16.37 -24.13
C ASP A 642 -7.13 17.51 -23.11
N SER A 643 -7.73 17.22 -21.95
CA SER A 643 -7.82 18.13 -20.83
C SER A 643 -7.17 17.52 -19.59
N MET A 644 -6.23 18.27 -19.02
CA MET A 644 -5.39 17.90 -17.89
C MET A 644 -6.14 17.80 -16.55
N GLN A 645 -7.42 17.43 -16.56
CA GLN A 645 -8.33 17.75 -15.46
C GLN A 645 -8.64 16.59 -14.51
N VAL A 646 -8.13 15.38 -14.79
CA VAL A 646 -8.46 14.22 -13.95
C VAL A 646 -7.19 13.63 -13.35
N PRO A 647 -6.84 13.98 -12.09
CA PRO A 647 -5.70 13.38 -11.41
C PRO A 647 -5.91 11.87 -11.28
N SER A 648 -4.82 11.11 -11.34
CA SER A 648 -4.92 9.66 -11.14
C SER A 648 -5.46 9.35 -9.74
N PHE A 649 -6.59 8.65 -9.65
CA PHE A 649 -7.16 8.20 -8.37
C PHE A 649 -6.33 7.05 -7.75
N ARG A 650 -5.19 6.67 -8.35
CA ARG A 650 -4.18 5.79 -7.76
C ARG A 650 -3.80 6.25 -6.35
N GLY A 651 -3.49 7.55 -6.24
CA GLY A 651 -3.23 8.17 -4.94
C GLY A 651 -4.47 8.21 -4.06
N ALA A 652 -5.70 8.08 -4.59
CA ALA A 652 -6.90 8.07 -3.77
C ALA A 652 -7.08 6.72 -3.06
N LEU A 653 -6.92 5.56 -3.71
CA LEU A 653 -7.02 4.25 -3.01
C LEU A 653 -5.93 4.11 -1.93
N ASP A 654 -4.71 4.60 -2.21
CA ASP A 654 -3.69 4.78 -1.18
C ASP A 654 -4.19 5.78 -0.13
N ARG A 655 -4.58 7.01 -0.48
CA ARG A 655 -5.06 8.01 0.49
C ARG A 655 -6.36 7.64 1.25
N PHE A 656 -7.20 6.71 0.76
CA PHE A 656 -8.40 6.18 1.43
C PHE A 656 -8.04 5.18 2.54
N ILE A 657 -6.79 4.70 2.50
CA ILE A 657 -6.18 3.75 3.42
C ILE A 657 -5.06 4.42 4.25
N THR A 658 -4.56 5.60 3.84
CA THR A 658 -3.32 6.24 4.34
C THR A 658 -3.38 7.75 4.64
N GLN A 659 -4.54 8.43 4.68
CA GLN A 659 -4.54 9.90 4.72
C GLN A 659 -3.79 10.48 5.95
N ALA A 660 -2.83 11.35 5.65
CA ALA A 660 -2.09 12.23 6.57
C ALA A 660 -2.84 13.48 7.04
N GLN A 661 -2.56 13.91 8.27
CA GLN A 661 -3.14 15.07 8.97
C GLN A 661 -3.00 16.44 8.26
N GLY A 662 -2.02 16.64 7.38
CA GLY A 662 -1.57 18.01 7.05
C GLY A 662 -2.16 18.70 5.81
N ARG A 663 -3.01 18.03 5.02
CA ARG A 663 -3.10 18.37 3.57
C ARG A 663 -4.42 18.96 3.08
N ASN A 664 -5.54 18.71 3.79
CA ASN A 664 -6.89 19.12 3.34
C ASN A 664 -7.59 20.06 4.33
N SER A 665 -6.79 20.73 5.14
CA SER A 665 -7.24 21.19 6.44
C SER A 665 -6.61 22.53 6.76
N VAL A 666 -7.01 23.55 5.99
CA VAL A 666 -6.97 24.92 6.52
C VAL A 666 -7.86 24.89 7.77
N ILE A 667 -7.26 25.01 8.96
CA ILE A 667 -7.99 24.84 10.22
C ILE A 667 -9.19 25.79 10.38
N ASP A 668 -9.17 26.90 9.64
CA ASP A 668 -10.26 27.87 9.54
C ASP A 668 -11.47 27.39 8.72
N LEU A 669 -11.35 26.30 7.95
CA LEU A 669 -12.50 25.70 7.26
C LEU A 669 -13.38 24.98 8.30
N ASN A 670 -14.65 25.35 8.36
CA ASN A 670 -15.63 24.83 9.32
C ASN A 670 -15.53 23.31 9.53
N GLY A 671 -15.39 22.82 10.77
CA GLY A 671 -15.30 21.39 11.09
C GLY A 671 -13.90 20.76 11.00
N VAL A 672 -12.87 21.47 10.51
CA VAL A 672 -11.51 20.91 10.36
C VAL A 672 -10.81 20.84 11.72
N LYS A 673 -10.93 21.90 12.51
CA LYS A 673 -10.29 22.00 13.84
C LYS A 673 -10.69 20.86 14.76
N GLU A 674 -11.98 20.52 14.80
CA GLU A 674 -12.52 19.45 15.63
C GLU A 674 -11.96 18.08 15.20
N ILE A 675 -11.78 17.85 13.90
CA ILE A 675 -11.14 16.64 13.37
C ILE A 675 -9.65 16.64 13.72
N ALA A 676 -8.97 17.79 13.64
CA ALA A 676 -7.57 17.93 14.02
C ALA A 676 -7.32 17.60 15.49
N GLU A 677 -8.18 18.09 16.39
CA GLU A 677 -8.10 17.79 17.82
C GLU A 677 -8.22 16.30 18.14
N GLN A 678 -8.95 15.55 17.29
CA GLN A 678 -9.12 14.10 17.40
C GLN A 678 -7.96 13.29 16.81
N GLY A 679 -6.95 13.94 16.22
CA GLY A 679 -5.84 13.29 15.52
C GLY A 679 -6.21 12.87 14.10
N PHE A 680 -6.96 13.71 13.38
CA PHE A 680 -7.62 13.48 12.08
C PHE A 680 -7.91 12.01 11.75
N PRO A 681 -8.95 11.41 12.37
CA PRO A 681 -9.38 10.07 12.00
C PRO A 681 -9.74 10.02 10.51
N GLU A 682 -9.03 9.18 9.76
CA GLU A 682 -9.05 9.13 8.30
C GLU A 682 -10.47 9.07 7.72
N GLU A 683 -11.32 8.19 8.24
CA GLU A 683 -12.69 8.02 7.75
C GLU A 683 -13.53 9.30 7.87
N GLU A 684 -13.38 10.07 8.96
CA GLU A 684 -14.12 11.32 9.14
C GLU A 684 -13.64 12.41 8.18
N VAL A 685 -12.34 12.42 7.85
CA VAL A 685 -11.80 13.31 6.83
C VAL A 685 -12.40 12.98 5.46
N TRP A 686 -12.51 11.70 5.12
CA TRP A 686 -13.11 11.27 3.85
C TRP A 686 -14.61 11.51 3.76
N LYS A 687 -15.36 11.25 4.85
CA LYS A 687 -16.80 11.55 4.90
C LYS A 687 -17.09 13.03 4.61
N ARG A 688 -16.19 13.92 5.04
CA ARG A 688 -16.27 15.35 4.75
C ARG A 688 -16.03 15.64 3.26
N MET A 689 -14.99 15.05 2.64
CA MET A 689 -14.72 15.22 1.20
C MET A 689 -15.84 14.67 0.33
N MET A 690 -16.46 13.57 0.76
CA MET A 690 -17.54 12.89 0.04
C MET A 690 -18.91 13.51 0.29
N ASN A 691 -19.00 14.67 0.94
CA ASN A 691 -20.28 15.30 1.26
C ASN A 691 -20.84 16.16 0.10
N MET A 692 -20.60 15.74 -1.15
CA MET A 692 -21.10 16.39 -2.36
C MET A 692 -22.55 15.97 -2.65
N GLY A 693 -23.42 16.94 -2.94
CA GLY A 693 -24.85 16.69 -3.19
C GLY A 693 -25.61 16.29 -1.91
N GLU A 694 -26.42 15.24 -1.98
CA GLU A 694 -27.18 14.69 -0.84
C GLU A 694 -26.23 14.20 0.27
N ARG A 695 -26.37 14.77 1.48
CA ARG A 695 -25.52 14.46 2.64
C ARG A 695 -25.49 12.96 2.92
N GLY A 696 -24.28 12.41 3.03
CA GLY A 696 -24.04 11.00 3.34
C GLY A 696 -24.30 10.00 2.20
N ARG A 697 -24.76 10.45 1.03
CA ARG A 697 -24.97 9.57 -0.12
C ARG A 697 -23.67 8.91 -0.57
N LEU A 698 -22.53 9.59 -0.58
CA LEU A 698 -21.28 8.96 -1.03
C LEU A 698 -20.48 8.27 0.08
N TRP A 699 -20.95 8.23 1.33
CA TRP A 699 -20.19 7.56 2.41
C TRP A 699 -19.89 6.07 2.15
N PRO A 700 -20.78 5.26 1.56
CA PRO A 700 -20.47 3.85 1.26
C PRO A 700 -19.35 3.66 0.23
N VAL A 701 -18.96 4.71 -0.50
CA VAL A 701 -17.77 4.69 -1.37
C VAL A 701 -16.50 4.44 -0.55
N ILE A 702 -16.47 4.85 0.73
CA ILE A 702 -15.33 4.57 1.62
C ILE A 702 -15.21 3.06 1.86
N ASP A 703 -16.32 2.37 2.11
CA ASP A 703 -16.35 0.92 2.26
C ASP A 703 -15.95 0.20 0.97
N MET A 704 -16.35 0.72 -0.19
CA MET A 704 -15.85 0.23 -1.49
C MET A 704 -14.31 0.25 -1.52
N PHE A 705 -13.68 1.37 -1.16
CA PHE A 705 -12.21 1.46 -1.15
C PHE A 705 -11.55 0.54 -0.12
N LYS A 706 -12.11 0.43 1.08
CA LYS A 706 -11.60 -0.43 2.17
C LYS A 706 -11.73 -1.93 1.87
N GLU A 707 -12.61 -2.32 0.95
CA GLU A 707 -12.88 -3.72 0.63
C GLU A 707 -12.47 -4.13 -0.80
N SER A 708 -12.16 -3.17 -1.68
CA SER A 708 -11.73 -3.43 -3.06
C SER A 708 -10.47 -4.29 -3.12
N SER A 709 -10.33 -5.06 -4.19
CA SER A 709 -9.16 -5.90 -4.42
C SER A 709 -7.93 -5.06 -4.72
N SER A 710 -6.87 -5.27 -3.93
CA SER A 710 -5.53 -4.73 -4.18
C SER A 710 -4.61 -5.76 -4.86
N GLY A 711 -5.15 -6.87 -5.36
CA GLY A 711 -4.38 -7.98 -5.91
C GLY A 711 -4.38 -9.23 -5.03
N PHE A 712 -4.80 -9.11 -3.77
CA PHE A 712 -4.77 -10.19 -2.78
C PHE A 712 -6.17 -10.68 -2.44
N ALA A 713 -6.29 -11.97 -2.13
CA ALA A 713 -7.48 -12.51 -1.45
C ALA A 713 -7.55 -11.94 -0.03
N GLY A 714 -8.75 -11.69 0.50
CA GLY A 714 -8.92 -11.25 1.90
C GLY A 714 -8.41 -12.27 2.93
N ALA A 715 -8.26 -13.54 2.52
CA ALA A 715 -7.67 -14.60 3.33
C ALA A 715 -6.13 -14.53 3.43
N PHE A 716 -5.46 -13.73 2.59
CA PHE A 716 -4.00 -13.59 2.62
C PHE A 716 -3.55 -12.95 3.93
N GLY A 717 -2.48 -13.49 4.51
CA GLY A 717 -1.96 -13.07 5.81
C GLY A 717 -2.77 -13.58 7.00
N ARG A 718 -4.06 -13.89 6.86
CA ARG A 718 -4.88 -14.33 8.00
C ARG A 718 -4.26 -15.56 8.66
N GLN A 719 -4.20 -15.52 9.99
CA GLN A 719 -3.48 -16.51 10.79
C GLN A 719 -4.27 -16.92 12.02
N VAL A 720 -4.19 -18.20 12.42
CA VAL A 720 -4.67 -18.63 13.74
C VAL A 720 -3.96 -19.89 14.23
N THR A 721 -3.72 -19.97 15.55
CA THR A 721 -3.18 -21.17 16.20
C THR A 721 -4.30 -22.04 16.76
N LEU A 722 -4.35 -23.30 16.33
CA LEU A 722 -5.19 -24.36 16.88
C LEU A 722 -4.41 -25.14 17.95
N SER A 723 -4.92 -25.17 19.18
CA SER A 723 -4.39 -25.93 20.31
C SER A 723 -5.52 -26.30 21.28
N SER A 724 -5.23 -27.06 22.34
CA SER A 724 -6.21 -27.35 23.39
C SER A 724 -6.81 -26.09 24.04
N GLU A 725 -6.08 -24.97 24.01
CA GLU A 725 -6.51 -23.69 24.59
C GLU A 725 -7.44 -22.89 23.67
N THR A 726 -7.29 -23.02 22.35
CA THR A 726 -8.00 -22.19 21.36
C THR A 726 -9.17 -22.89 20.67
N LEU A 727 -9.38 -24.20 20.90
CA LEU A 727 -10.45 -24.99 20.28
C LEU A 727 -11.86 -24.43 20.46
N ASN A 728 -12.12 -23.80 21.61
CA ASN A 728 -13.43 -23.25 21.94
C ASN A 728 -13.58 -21.78 21.51
N ASP A 729 -12.56 -21.20 20.88
CA ASP A 729 -12.64 -19.86 20.33
C ASP A 729 -13.37 -19.89 18.97
N PRO A 730 -14.55 -19.25 18.83
CA PRO A 730 -15.28 -19.20 17.56
C PRO A 730 -14.46 -18.56 16.43
N VAL A 731 -13.55 -17.64 16.75
CA VAL A 731 -12.66 -17.01 15.75
C VAL A 731 -11.76 -18.04 15.11
N THR A 732 -11.18 -18.94 15.91
CA THR A 732 -10.27 -19.99 15.41
C THR A 732 -10.93 -20.86 14.36
N LEU A 733 -12.13 -21.37 14.64
CA LEU A 733 -12.82 -22.27 13.73
C LEU A 733 -13.35 -21.56 12.48
N ASP A 734 -13.83 -20.33 12.60
CA ASP A 734 -14.32 -19.58 11.44
C ASP A 734 -13.19 -19.19 10.48
N VAL A 735 -12.04 -18.75 11.01
CA VAL A 735 -10.85 -18.43 10.21
C VAL A 735 -10.30 -19.67 9.52
N ILE A 736 -10.16 -20.82 10.20
CA ILE A 736 -9.72 -22.08 9.56
C ILE A 736 -10.63 -22.44 8.39
N LYS A 737 -11.96 -22.39 8.60
CA LYS A 737 -12.93 -22.69 7.55
C LYS A 737 -12.82 -21.75 6.35
N ALA A 738 -12.60 -20.46 6.59
CA ALA A 738 -12.43 -19.49 5.51
C ALA A 738 -11.10 -19.68 4.76
N LEU A 739 -10.02 -19.98 5.46
CA LEU A 739 -8.72 -20.32 4.87
C LEU A 739 -8.83 -21.55 3.97
N GLU A 740 -9.50 -22.61 4.43
CA GLU A 740 -9.73 -23.81 3.62
C GLU A 740 -10.56 -23.50 2.36
N ALA A 741 -11.64 -22.74 2.51
CA ALA A 741 -12.48 -22.32 1.38
C ALA A 741 -11.68 -21.49 0.36
N SER A 742 -10.84 -20.57 0.85
CA SER A 742 -9.99 -19.73 0.01
C SER A 742 -8.90 -20.53 -0.72
N ALA A 743 -8.29 -21.50 -0.06
CA ALA A 743 -7.34 -22.43 -0.67
C ALA A 743 -8.00 -23.30 -1.75
N ILE A 744 -9.21 -23.80 -1.54
CA ILE A 744 -9.96 -24.61 -2.53
C ILE A 744 -10.26 -23.81 -3.80
N LYS A 745 -10.62 -22.52 -3.67
CA LYS A 745 -10.84 -21.64 -4.83
C LYS A 745 -9.53 -21.16 -5.48
N GLY A 746 -8.39 -21.34 -4.82
CA GLY A 746 -7.05 -20.99 -5.30
C GLY A 746 -6.59 -19.57 -4.92
N GLY A 747 -7.33 -18.88 -4.04
CA GLY A 747 -7.03 -17.52 -3.59
C GLY A 747 -5.75 -17.42 -2.75
N ILE A 748 -5.40 -18.48 -2.04
CA ILE A 748 -4.21 -18.58 -1.17
C ILE A 748 -3.60 -19.98 -1.25
N ILE A 749 -2.39 -20.11 -0.72
CA ILE A 749 -1.81 -21.39 -0.29
C ILE A 749 -1.94 -21.46 1.23
N LEU A 750 -2.73 -22.41 1.73
CA LEU A 750 -2.89 -22.61 3.16
C LEU A 750 -1.80 -23.55 3.69
N GLU A 751 -0.98 -23.03 4.60
CA GLU A 751 0.05 -23.80 5.30
C GLU A 751 -0.23 -23.84 6.81
N VAL A 752 0.15 -24.95 7.44
CA VAL A 752 0.05 -25.14 8.89
C VAL A 752 1.41 -25.54 9.42
N GLU A 753 1.99 -24.69 10.26
CA GLU A 753 3.25 -24.98 10.95
C GLU A 753 3.00 -25.19 12.45
N GLY A 754 3.70 -26.13 13.04
CA GLY A 754 3.70 -26.27 14.49
C GLY A 754 4.27 -27.60 14.94
N LEU A 755 3.70 -28.12 16.02
CA LEU A 755 4.18 -29.30 16.71
C LEU A 755 3.09 -30.37 16.80
N MET A 756 3.47 -31.61 16.53
CA MET A 756 2.60 -32.78 16.71
C MET A 756 3.29 -33.82 17.60
N ALA A 757 2.57 -34.28 18.62
CA ALA A 757 3.04 -35.33 19.52
C ALA A 757 2.89 -36.71 18.87
N LEU A 758 4.02 -37.29 18.46
CA LEU A 758 4.14 -38.66 17.96
C LEU A 758 4.89 -39.52 18.97
N ASN A 759 4.33 -40.69 19.29
CA ASN A 759 4.93 -41.64 20.24
C ASN A 759 5.37 -41.00 21.58
N GLY A 760 4.66 -39.96 22.02
CA GLY A 760 4.95 -39.22 23.26
C GLY A 760 6.00 -38.12 23.14
N LYS A 761 6.51 -37.80 21.95
CA LYS A 761 7.43 -36.67 21.69
C LYS A 761 6.86 -35.70 20.67
N TYR A 762 7.05 -34.40 20.88
CA TYR A 762 6.68 -33.39 19.91
C TYR A 762 7.69 -33.31 18.78
N GLU A 763 7.19 -33.33 17.55
CA GLU A 763 7.97 -33.15 16.33
C GLU A 763 7.44 -31.92 15.58
N LYS A 764 8.35 -31.14 14.98
CA LYS A 764 7.98 -30.04 14.08
C LYS A 764 7.33 -30.59 12.82
N MET A 765 6.27 -29.93 12.39
CA MET A 765 5.56 -30.27 11.16
C MET A 765 5.27 -29.02 10.33
N LEU A 766 5.26 -29.20 9.01
CA LEU A 766 4.75 -28.24 8.05
C LEU A 766 3.77 -28.98 7.13
N LEU A 767 2.50 -28.61 7.20
CA LEU A 767 1.43 -29.16 6.37
C LEU A 767 0.99 -28.13 5.33
N ARG A 768 0.57 -28.60 4.16
CA ARG A 768 -0.06 -27.79 3.12
C ARG A 768 -1.42 -28.36 2.77
N TYR A 769 -2.44 -27.50 2.72
CA TYR A 769 -3.79 -27.92 2.36
C TYR A 769 -3.93 -28.00 0.83
N THR A 770 -3.95 -29.22 0.29
CA THR A 770 -3.98 -29.47 -1.15
C THR A 770 -4.60 -30.83 -1.48
N LYS A 771 -4.81 -31.14 -2.76
CA LYS A 771 -5.20 -32.48 -3.22
C LYS A 771 -3.97 -33.39 -3.27
N LYS A 772 -4.09 -34.63 -2.79
CA LYS A 772 -3.03 -35.63 -2.93
C LYS A 772 -2.90 -36.05 -4.40
N GLN A 773 -1.79 -35.71 -5.06
CA GLN A 773 -1.51 -36.20 -6.41
C GLN A 773 -1.08 -37.68 -6.31
N ARG A 774 -1.86 -38.59 -6.91
CA ARG A 774 -1.42 -39.96 -7.24
C ARG A 774 -1.34 -40.07 -8.75
N HIS A 775 -0.28 -40.71 -9.23
CA HIS A 775 0.08 -40.80 -10.66
C HIS A 775 -0.95 -41.54 -11.54
N ASP A 776 -2.02 -42.12 -10.96
CA ASP A 776 -2.88 -43.10 -11.66
C ASP A 776 -4.38 -43.00 -11.32
N ASP A 777 -4.83 -41.97 -10.60
CA ASP A 777 -6.23 -41.90 -10.14
C ASP A 777 -7.00 -40.75 -10.81
N ARG A 778 -7.99 -41.09 -11.64
CA ARG A 778 -8.94 -40.15 -12.27
C ARG A 778 -10.07 -39.73 -11.33
N THR A 779 -10.07 -40.14 -10.06
CA THR A 779 -11.06 -39.70 -9.06
C THR A 779 -10.64 -38.40 -8.38
N LEU A 780 -11.59 -37.47 -8.24
CA LEU A 780 -11.39 -36.19 -7.55
C LEU A 780 -11.24 -36.45 -6.03
N GLN A 781 -10.00 -36.59 -5.56
CA GLN A 781 -9.71 -36.72 -4.13
C GLN A 781 -10.04 -35.41 -3.38
N PRO A 782 -10.56 -35.48 -2.14
CA PRO A 782 -10.81 -34.30 -1.32
C PRO A 782 -9.48 -33.63 -0.93
N HIS A 783 -9.54 -32.33 -0.64
CA HIS A 783 -8.38 -31.62 -0.09
C HIS A 783 -8.07 -32.12 1.32
N ARG A 784 -6.78 -32.21 1.64
CA ARG A 784 -6.26 -32.64 2.95
C ARG A 784 -5.04 -31.81 3.29
N TYR A 785 -4.70 -31.75 4.57
CA TYR A 785 -3.43 -31.20 5.06
C TYR A 785 -2.35 -32.25 4.89
N ILE A 786 -1.45 -32.05 3.94
CA ILE A 786 -0.40 -33.00 3.56
C ILE A 786 0.94 -32.48 4.03
N GLU A 787 1.75 -33.32 4.66
CA GLU A 787 3.07 -32.93 5.12
C GLU A 787 4.02 -32.62 3.95
N VAL A 788 4.65 -31.44 4.00
CA VAL A 788 5.52 -30.93 2.92
C VAL A 788 6.85 -31.69 2.83
N SER A 789 7.41 -32.15 3.94
CA SER A 789 8.73 -32.81 3.99
C SER A 789 8.71 -34.25 3.45
N SER A 790 7.70 -35.04 3.83
CA SER A 790 7.61 -36.48 3.54
C SER A 790 6.56 -36.82 2.48
N ASN A 791 5.50 -36.01 2.33
CA ASN A 791 4.29 -36.32 1.57
C ASN A 791 3.58 -37.62 2.01
N GLU A 792 3.97 -38.20 3.16
CA GLU A 792 3.42 -39.47 3.67
C GLU A 792 2.20 -39.22 4.55
N ARG A 793 2.30 -38.25 5.47
CA ARG A 793 1.25 -37.92 6.44
C ARG A 793 0.21 -36.99 5.83
N SER A 794 -1.07 -37.28 6.07
CA SER A 794 -2.16 -36.41 5.64
C SER A 794 -3.34 -36.42 6.60
N PHE A 795 -3.87 -35.25 6.91
CA PHE A 795 -4.96 -35.06 7.87
C PHE A 795 -6.15 -34.32 7.23
N ASN A 796 -7.36 -34.57 7.71
CA ASN A 796 -8.49 -33.66 7.53
C ASN A 796 -8.61 -32.74 8.76
N THR A 797 -9.51 -31.76 8.69
CA THR A 797 -9.73 -30.77 9.74
C THR A 797 -10.19 -31.40 11.05
N GLU A 798 -11.08 -32.39 10.99
CA GLU A 798 -11.57 -33.11 12.17
C GLU A 798 -10.46 -33.88 12.89
N GLU A 799 -9.54 -34.49 12.15
CA GLU A 799 -8.36 -35.18 12.69
C GLU A 799 -7.44 -34.17 13.41
N LEU A 800 -7.16 -33.02 12.80
CA LEU A 800 -6.37 -31.96 13.44
C LEU A 800 -7.04 -31.44 14.72
N ILE A 801 -8.34 -31.15 14.68
CA ILE A 801 -9.14 -30.76 15.85
C ILE A 801 -9.08 -31.83 16.94
N ASN A 802 -9.22 -33.11 16.58
CA ASN A 802 -9.12 -34.23 17.52
C ASN A 802 -7.74 -34.35 18.15
N HIS A 803 -6.67 -34.09 17.39
CA HIS A 803 -5.31 -34.05 17.92
C HIS A 803 -5.11 -32.87 18.87
N ALA A 804 -5.60 -31.68 18.52
CA ALA A 804 -5.55 -30.52 19.39
C ALA A 804 -6.34 -30.74 20.69
N THR A 805 -7.52 -31.37 20.61
CA THR A 805 -8.37 -31.69 21.77
C THR A 805 -7.65 -32.60 22.75
N LYS A 806 -6.83 -33.53 22.24
CA LYS A 806 -6.01 -34.44 23.05
C LYS A 806 -4.70 -33.82 23.53
N GLY A 807 -4.47 -32.53 23.30
CA GLY A 807 -3.21 -31.85 23.61
C GLY A 807 -2.03 -32.46 22.85
N LYS A 808 -2.25 -32.95 21.62
CA LYS A 808 -1.23 -33.57 20.77
C LYS A 808 -0.84 -32.69 19.57
N LEU A 809 -1.53 -31.58 19.35
CA LEU A 809 -1.28 -30.66 18.25
C LEU A 809 -1.30 -29.23 18.76
N ILE A 810 -0.29 -28.48 18.33
CA ILE A 810 -0.29 -27.02 18.30
C ILE A 810 0.06 -26.66 16.86
N GLY A 811 -0.88 -26.08 16.11
CA GLY A 811 -0.69 -25.79 14.69
C GLY A 811 -1.19 -24.40 14.33
N THR A 812 -0.32 -23.59 13.74
CA THR A 812 -0.64 -22.24 13.26
C THR A 812 -0.93 -22.27 11.77
N PHE A 813 -2.18 -22.00 11.42
CA PHE A 813 -2.71 -21.93 10.06
C PHE A 813 -2.46 -20.54 9.51
N THR A 814 -1.85 -20.43 8.33
CA THR A 814 -1.55 -19.15 7.69
C THR A 814 -1.91 -19.17 6.21
N GLY A 815 -2.63 -18.14 5.75
CA GLY A 815 -2.91 -17.94 4.33
C GLY A 815 -1.75 -17.27 3.60
N MET A 816 -0.98 -18.02 2.82
CA MET A 816 0.16 -17.52 2.05
C MET A 816 -0.26 -17.08 0.64
N HIS A 817 0.45 -16.12 0.06
CA HIS A 817 0.34 -15.82 -1.37
C HIS A 817 1.03 -16.92 -2.19
N GLY A 818 0.64 -17.09 -3.46
CA GLY A 818 1.35 -17.98 -4.38
C GLY A 818 2.74 -17.47 -4.75
N SER A 819 3.58 -18.34 -5.30
CA SER A 819 4.99 -18.03 -5.58
C SER A 819 5.19 -16.98 -6.67
N ASP A 820 4.18 -16.73 -7.50
CA ASP A 820 4.26 -15.72 -8.54
C ASP A 820 3.89 -14.33 -7.99
N VAL A 821 4.87 -13.76 -7.28
CA VAL A 821 4.85 -12.40 -6.75
C VAL A 821 5.43 -11.38 -7.73
N VAL A 822 5.94 -11.83 -8.86
CA VAL A 822 6.62 -11.00 -9.87
C VAL A 822 5.67 -10.59 -10.97
N SER A 823 4.82 -11.48 -11.48
CA SER A 823 3.95 -11.16 -12.62
C SER A 823 3.02 -9.99 -12.35
N ALA A 824 2.68 -9.25 -13.40
CA ALA A 824 1.70 -8.19 -13.29
C ALA A 824 0.33 -8.76 -12.91
N SER A 825 -0.37 -8.06 -12.03
CA SER A 825 -1.73 -8.44 -11.64
C SER A 825 -2.66 -8.37 -12.86
N PRO A 826 -3.58 -9.34 -13.01
CA PRO A 826 -4.60 -9.25 -14.04
C PRO A 826 -5.46 -8.00 -13.81
N ALA A 827 -5.92 -7.38 -14.88
CA ALA A 827 -6.74 -6.18 -14.81
C ALA A 827 -7.89 -6.29 -15.79
N ILE A 828 -9.07 -5.84 -15.37
CA ILE A 828 -10.30 -5.91 -16.17
C ILE A 828 -11.09 -4.60 -16.07
N TRP A 829 -11.71 -4.19 -17.17
CA TRP A 829 -12.55 -2.99 -17.22
C TRP A 829 -13.60 -3.09 -18.33
N THR A 830 -14.48 -2.10 -18.45
CA THR A 830 -15.50 -2.05 -19.51
C THR A 830 -14.87 -2.06 -20.90
N GLU A 831 -15.58 -2.62 -21.89
CA GLU A 831 -15.11 -2.73 -23.27
C GLU A 831 -14.61 -1.38 -23.83
N GLY A 832 -13.46 -1.41 -24.51
CA GLY A 832 -12.83 -0.24 -25.14
C GLY A 832 -11.45 0.10 -24.57
N SER A 833 -10.75 0.99 -25.28
CA SER A 833 -9.42 1.46 -24.89
C SER A 833 -9.48 2.35 -23.66
N LEU A 834 -8.77 1.98 -22.59
CA LEU A 834 -8.86 2.66 -21.31
C LEU A 834 -8.55 4.17 -21.37
N HIS A 835 -7.51 4.57 -22.12
CA HIS A 835 -7.13 5.98 -22.26
C HIS A 835 -8.09 6.78 -23.16
N GLN A 836 -8.97 6.12 -23.91
CA GLN A 836 -9.98 6.74 -24.79
C GLN A 836 -11.39 6.71 -24.21
N GLN A 837 -11.63 5.95 -23.14
CA GLN A 837 -12.94 5.92 -22.48
C GLN A 837 -13.27 7.31 -21.95
N ARG A 838 -14.54 7.71 -22.05
CA ARG A 838 -15.07 9.00 -21.57
C ARG A 838 -16.51 8.79 -21.10
N GLY A 839 -16.92 9.56 -20.09
CA GLY A 839 -18.31 9.59 -19.60
C GLY A 839 -18.71 8.32 -18.84
N ALA A 840 -20.02 8.12 -18.65
CA ALA A 840 -20.57 6.99 -17.91
C ALA A 840 -20.08 5.63 -18.47
N GLN A 841 -19.62 4.76 -17.57
CA GLN A 841 -19.18 3.41 -17.90
C GLN A 841 -20.37 2.50 -18.28
N LEU A 842 -20.19 1.72 -19.35
CA LEU A 842 -21.22 0.81 -19.85
C LEU A 842 -20.92 -0.62 -19.39
N PHE A 843 -21.51 -1.02 -18.27
CA PHE A 843 -21.30 -2.34 -17.68
C PHE A 843 -21.99 -3.46 -18.46
N PRO A 844 -21.37 -4.65 -18.59
CA PRO A 844 -21.98 -5.76 -19.30
C PRO A 844 -23.29 -6.24 -18.66
N ARG A 845 -24.20 -6.71 -19.52
CA ARG A 845 -25.50 -7.28 -19.14
C ARG A 845 -25.64 -8.68 -19.71
N ILE A 846 -25.94 -9.65 -18.84
CA ILE A 846 -26.18 -11.04 -19.21
C ILE A 846 -27.55 -11.52 -18.70
N ASN A 847 -28.07 -12.58 -19.31
CA ASN A 847 -29.30 -13.26 -18.87
C ASN A 847 -29.31 -14.71 -19.37
N LYS A 848 -30.41 -15.44 -19.16
CA LYS A 848 -30.53 -16.84 -19.57
C LYS A 848 -30.26 -17.08 -21.06
N LYS A 849 -30.54 -16.10 -21.93
CA LYS A 849 -30.33 -16.18 -23.38
C LYS A 849 -28.93 -15.70 -23.80
N LYS A 850 -28.41 -14.64 -23.16
CA LYS A 850 -27.06 -14.10 -23.39
C LYS A 850 -26.17 -14.37 -22.18
N LYS A 851 -25.39 -15.46 -22.22
CA LYS A 851 -24.49 -15.86 -21.12
C LYS A 851 -23.06 -15.31 -21.23
N SER A 852 -22.77 -14.63 -22.34
CA SER A 852 -21.45 -14.07 -22.63
C SER A 852 -21.41 -12.57 -22.38
N MET A 853 -20.25 -12.11 -21.93
CA MET A 853 -19.90 -10.70 -21.87
C MET A 853 -18.55 -10.49 -22.56
N ARG A 854 -18.42 -9.37 -23.25
CA ARG A 854 -17.14 -8.87 -23.76
C ARG A 854 -16.66 -7.77 -22.82
N ILE A 855 -15.41 -7.88 -22.40
CA ILE A 855 -14.76 -6.88 -21.55
C ILE A 855 -13.33 -6.66 -22.02
N SER A 856 -12.73 -5.57 -21.57
CA SER A 856 -11.31 -5.35 -21.78
C SER A 856 -10.50 -5.96 -20.63
N ALA A 857 -9.34 -6.53 -20.95
CA ALA A 857 -8.46 -7.15 -19.97
C ALA A 857 -6.98 -7.12 -20.36
N ARG A 858 -6.10 -7.12 -19.35
CA ARG A 858 -4.65 -7.24 -19.50
C ARG A 858 -4.07 -8.24 -18.50
N HIS A 859 -2.90 -8.78 -18.86
CA HIS A 859 -2.11 -9.70 -18.03
C HIS A 859 -2.87 -10.97 -17.61
N ILE A 860 -3.82 -11.43 -18.44
CA ILE A 860 -4.55 -12.69 -18.21
C ILE A 860 -3.70 -13.86 -18.72
N LYS A 861 -3.49 -14.87 -17.86
CA LYS A 861 -2.82 -16.12 -18.24
C LYS A 861 -3.82 -17.13 -18.82
N GLU A 862 -3.32 -18.10 -19.58
CA GLU A 862 -4.13 -19.12 -20.27
C GLU A 862 -5.02 -19.93 -19.31
N ASP A 863 -4.54 -20.19 -18.09
CA ASP A 863 -5.20 -20.97 -17.06
C ASP A 863 -5.92 -20.12 -15.98
N ALA A 864 -6.12 -18.83 -16.27
CA ALA A 864 -6.86 -17.93 -15.39
C ALA A 864 -8.31 -18.39 -15.19
N TYR A 865 -8.85 -18.12 -14.01
CA TYR A 865 -10.22 -18.49 -13.66
C TYR A 865 -11.02 -17.28 -13.15
N VAL A 866 -12.34 -17.40 -13.28
CA VAL A 866 -13.29 -16.34 -12.96
C VAL A 866 -13.79 -16.51 -11.52
N LEU A 867 -13.84 -15.39 -10.80
CA LEU A 867 -14.53 -15.26 -9.53
C LEU A 867 -15.77 -14.38 -9.73
N ILE A 868 -16.90 -14.77 -9.13
CA ILE A 868 -18.13 -13.96 -9.11
C ILE A 868 -18.53 -13.76 -7.65
N ASN A 869 -18.59 -12.51 -7.20
CA ASN A 869 -18.84 -12.13 -5.81
C ASN A 869 -17.94 -12.89 -4.80
N GLY A 870 -16.64 -12.97 -5.10
CA GLY A 870 -15.64 -13.65 -4.25
C GLY A 870 -15.56 -15.17 -4.40
N GLU A 871 -16.45 -15.81 -5.19
CA GLU A 871 -16.55 -17.27 -5.31
C GLU A 871 -16.10 -17.78 -6.68
N ARG A 872 -15.41 -18.93 -6.72
CA ARG A 872 -14.98 -19.55 -7.98
C ARG A 872 -16.18 -19.89 -8.85
N PHE A 873 -16.15 -19.46 -10.10
CA PHE A 873 -17.27 -19.59 -11.00
C PHE A 873 -16.88 -20.28 -12.32
N PRO A 874 -17.64 -21.30 -12.77
CA PRO A 874 -17.34 -21.99 -14.01
C PRO A 874 -17.60 -21.08 -15.22
N ALA A 875 -16.53 -20.74 -15.92
CA ALA A 875 -16.55 -19.88 -17.10
C ALA A 875 -15.46 -20.28 -18.09
N LYS A 876 -15.62 -19.84 -19.33
CA LYS A 876 -14.59 -19.90 -20.37
C LYS A 876 -14.15 -18.47 -20.71
N ILE A 877 -12.85 -18.23 -20.72
CA ILE A 877 -12.23 -16.99 -21.18
C ILE A 877 -11.65 -17.25 -22.58
N THR A 878 -11.92 -16.37 -23.54
CA THR A 878 -11.33 -16.42 -24.89
C THR A 878 -10.83 -15.05 -25.31
N GLU A 879 -9.64 -14.98 -25.89
CA GLU A 879 -9.11 -13.75 -26.49
C GLU A 879 -10.03 -13.31 -27.65
N ALA A 880 -10.39 -12.03 -27.66
CA ALA A 880 -11.31 -11.42 -28.63
C ALA A 880 -10.66 -10.28 -29.43
N GLY A 881 -9.38 -10.01 -29.21
CA GLY A 881 -8.62 -8.94 -29.85
C GLY A 881 -7.64 -8.29 -28.87
N LYS A 882 -6.97 -7.22 -29.33
CA LYS A 882 -6.03 -6.46 -28.48
C LYS A 882 -6.74 -5.93 -27.25
N ASP A 883 -6.26 -6.33 -26.07
CA ASP A 883 -6.83 -6.00 -24.75
C ASP A 883 -8.31 -6.39 -24.58
N LEU A 884 -8.86 -7.32 -25.38
CA LEU A 884 -10.28 -7.74 -25.32
C LEU A 884 -10.40 -9.23 -25.05
N ILE A 885 -11.32 -9.60 -24.16
CA ILE A 885 -11.69 -10.98 -23.88
C ILE A 885 -13.21 -11.17 -23.88
N ASP A 886 -13.64 -12.35 -24.33
CA ASP A 886 -15.00 -12.83 -24.16
C ASP A 886 -15.03 -13.81 -22.97
N ILE A 887 -15.93 -13.56 -22.01
CA ILE A 887 -16.18 -14.43 -20.86
C ILE A 887 -17.56 -15.07 -21.02
N VAL A 888 -17.59 -16.40 -21.13
CA VAL A 888 -18.83 -17.19 -21.22
C VAL A 888 -19.07 -17.90 -19.90
N LEU A 889 -20.14 -17.53 -19.19
CA LEU A 889 -20.52 -18.18 -17.94
C LEU A 889 -21.32 -19.46 -18.22
N HIS A 890 -20.92 -20.59 -17.61
CA HIS A 890 -21.61 -21.87 -17.83
C HIS A 890 -22.98 -21.94 -17.12
N ARG A 891 -23.12 -21.19 -16.01
CA ARG A 891 -24.36 -21.01 -15.26
C ARG A 891 -24.63 -19.52 -15.01
N ILE A 892 -25.87 -19.17 -14.68
CA ILE A 892 -26.26 -17.77 -14.42
C ILE A 892 -26.12 -17.44 -12.91
N PRO A 893 -25.44 -16.34 -12.53
CA PRO A 893 -25.35 -15.85 -11.15
C PRO A 893 -26.69 -15.33 -10.60
N ARG A 894 -26.68 -14.78 -9.38
CA ARG A 894 -27.85 -14.11 -8.79
C ARG A 894 -28.32 -12.95 -9.68
N ARG A 895 -29.64 -12.69 -9.71
CA ARG A 895 -30.20 -11.53 -10.43
C ARG A 895 -29.69 -10.22 -9.82
N GLY A 896 -29.59 -9.18 -10.65
CA GLY A 896 -29.12 -7.85 -10.27
C GLY A 896 -27.61 -7.64 -10.46
N MET A 897 -27.05 -6.71 -9.67
CA MET A 897 -25.63 -6.33 -9.74
C MET A 897 -24.73 -7.43 -9.15
N ASN A 898 -23.67 -7.76 -9.87
CA ASN A 898 -22.65 -8.73 -9.47
C ASN A 898 -21.26 -8.16 -9.74
N MET A 899 -20.26 -8.64 -8.99
CA MET A 899 -18.86 -8.34 -9.20
C MET A 899 -18.17 -9.53 -9.88
N ILE A 900 -17.45 -9.27 -10.95
CA ILE A 900 -16.54 -10.24 -11.58
C ILE A 900 -15.09 -9.87 -11.29
N GLN A 901 -14.27 -10.89 -11.07
CA GLN A 901 -12.81 -10.79 -11.02
C GLN A 901 -12.20 -11.95 -11.82
N VAL A 902 -10.95 -11.79 -12.24
CA VAL A 902 -10.15 -12.85 -12.86
C VAL A 902 -8.90 -13.05 -12.01
N GLN A 903 -8.55 -14.31 -11.76
CA GLN A 903 -7.35 -14.66 -11.01
C GLN A 903 -6.42 -15.51 -11.87
N ASN A 904 -5.15 -15.11 -11.89
CA ASN A 904 -4.06 -15.90 -12.46
C ASN A 904 -3.62 -16.96 -11.43
N PRO A 905 -3.37 -18.23 -11.81
CA PRO A 905 -2.99 -19.25 -10.84
C PRO A 905 -1.70 -18.93 -10.11
N GLN A 906 -1.71 -19.14 -8.78
CA GLN A 906 -0.60 -18.82 -7.86
C GLN A 906 -0.13 -17.35 -7.91
N SER A 907 -0.97 -16.45 -8.42
CA SER A 907 -0.68 -15.03 -8.59
C SER A 907 -1.89 -14.19 -8.19
N TYR A 908 -1.78 -12.89 -8.48
CA TYR A 908 -2.73 -11.87 -8.07
C TYR A 908 -4.14 -12.03 -8.67
N ILE A 909 -5.11 -11.47 -7.97
CA ILE A 909 -6.52 -11.33 -8.37
C ILE A 909 -6.72 -9.94 -9.00
N SER A 910 -7.59 -9.82 -9.99
CA SER A 910 -7.90 -8.52 -10.60
C SER A 910 -8.69 -7.61 -9.66
N ASN A 911 -8.84 -6.35 -10.06
CA ASN A 911 -9.90 -5.48 -9.55
C ASN A 911 -11.29 -6.09 -9.77
N GLU A 912 -12.26 -5.60 -9.00
CA GLU A 912 -13.69 -5.83 -9.23
C GLU A 912 -14.16 -5.08 -10.47
N LEU A 913 -15.03 -5.73 -11.24
CA LEU A 913 -15.79 -5.12 -12.32
C LEU A 913 -17.28 -5.43 -12.15
N ILE A 914 -18.13 -4.41 -12.31
CA ILE A 914 -19.58 -4.56 -12.24
C ILE A 914 -20.09 -5.25 -13.51
N PHE A 915 -21.05 -6.16 -13.35
CA PHE A 915 -21.94 -6.60 -14.43
C PHE A 915 -23.34 -6.89 -13.89
N TYR A 916 -24.33 -6.87 -14.77
CA TYR A 916 -25.74 -7.08 -14.41
C TYR A 916 -26.28 -8.41 -14.96
N VAL A 917 -26.99 -9.14 -14.09
CA VAL A 917 -27.82 -10.29 -14.47
C VAL A 917 -29.28 -9.85 -14.46
N GLU A 918 -29.78 -9.39 -15.60
CA GLU A 918 -31.14 -8.87 -15.71
C GLU A 918 -31.69 -8.95 -17.14
N THR A 919 -33.02 -9.02 -17.27
CA THR A 919 -33.71 -8.85 -18.56
C THR A 919 -33.75 -7.38 -18.96
N ARG A 920 -34.24 -7.11 -20.18
CA ARG A 920 -34.46 -5.74 -20.67
C ARG A 920 -35.48 -4.99 -19.82
N GLU A 921 -36.57 -5.64 -19.45
CA GLU A 921 -37.64 -5.06 -18.64
C GLU A 921 -37.17 -4.75 -17.21
N GLU A 922 -36.36 -5.66 -16.64
CA GLU A 922 -35.72 -5.44 -15.35
C GLU A 922 -34.75 -4.25 -15.39
N ALA A 923 -34.00 -4.09 -16.49
CA ALA A 923 -33.13 -2.93 -16.74
C ALA A 923 -33.90 -1.60 -16.72
N ILE A 924 -34.99 -1.54 -17.48
CA ILE A 924 -35.85 -0.35 -17.59
C ILE A 924 -36.41 -0.02 -16.21
N ALA A 925 -36.89 -1.02 -15.47
CA ALA A 925 -37.41 -0.85 -14.12
C ALA A 925 -36.34 -0.35 -13.14
N ARG A 926 -35.07 -0.77 -13.29
CA ARG A 926 -33.94 -0.26 -12.51
C ARG A 926 -33.66 1.21 -12.85
N TYR A 927 -33.52 1.56 -14.12
CA TYR A 927 -33.25 2.93 -14.55
C TYR A 927 -34.36 3.91 -14.15
N ARG A 928 -35.64 3.50 -14.17
CA ARG A 928 -36.77 4.34 -13.72
C ARG A 928 -36.69 4.81 -12.26
N LYS A 929 -35.84 4.18 -11.43
CA LYS A 929 -35.61 4.60 -10.04
C LYS A 929 -34.62 5.77 -9.94
N GLU A 930 -33.92 6.08 -11.01
CA GLU A 930 -32.93 7.14 -11.09
C GLU A 930 -33.46 8.36 -11.84
N PRO A 931 -32.92 9.55 -11.58
CA PRO A 931 -33.44 10.78 -12.16
C PRO A 931 -33.15 10.87 -13.67
N PRO A 932 -34.06 11.47 -14.48
CA PRO A 932 -33.93 11.54 -15.93
C PRO A 932 -32.59 12.09 -16.43
N TYR A 933 -32.00 13.06 -15.73
CA TYR A 933 -30.72 13.65 -16.12
C TYR A 933 -29.56 12.63 -16.12
N LEU A 934 -29.54 11.70 -15.15
CA LEU A 934 -28.53 10.65 -15.09
C LEU A 934 -28.71 9.68 -16.25
N LEU A 935 -29.96 9.33 -16.57
CA LEU A 935 -30.28 8.47 -17.71
C LEU A 935 -29.81 9.13 -19.02
N THR A 936 -29.98 10.45 -19.17
CA THR A 936 -29.48 11.20 -20.32
C THR A 936 -27.95 11.14 -20.43
N THR A 937 -27.23 11.26 -19.32
CA THR A 937 -25.75 11.10 -19.29
C THR A 937 -25.34 9.72 -19.78
N ILE A 938 -25.98 8.65 -19.30
CA ILE A 938 -25.69 7.28 -19.74
C ILE A 938 -26.09 7.07 -21.20
N LEU A 939 -27.19 7.69 -21.66
CA LEU A 939 -27.65 7.63 -23.05
C LEU A 939 -26.59 8.24 -23.98
N ASN A 940 -26.05 9.40 -23.62
CA ASN A 940 -25.00 10.05 -24.37
C ASN A 940 -23.73 9.19 -24.46
N SER A 941 -23.28 8.58 -23.36
CA SER A 941 -22.19 7.60 -23.39
C SER A 941 -22.50 6.40 -24.28
N SER A 942 -23.74 5.91 -24.26
CA SER A 942 -24.18 4.80 -25.11
C SER A 942 -24.10 5.16 -26.59
N LEU A 943 -24.48 6.38 -26.97
CA LEU A 943 -24.37 6.88 -28.35
C LEU A 943 -22.90 7.06 -28.78
N ILE A 944 -22.05 7.65 -27.93
CA ILE A 944 -20.63 7.85 -28.25
C ILE A 944 -19.91 6.51 -28.46
N ASN A 945 -20.22 5.52 -27.62
CA ASN A 945 -19.62 4.19 -27.67
C ASN A 945 -20.38 3.19 -28.55
N SER A 946 -21.36 3.64 -29.35
CA SER A 946 -22.15 2.81 -30.27
C SER A 946 -22.90 1.63 -29.64
N ASN A 947 -23.39 1.79 -28.41
CA ASN A 947 -24.20 0.81 -27.70
C ASN A 947 -25.71 1.08 -27.87
N ASN A 948 -26.24 0.73 -29.04
CA ASN A 948 -27.62 1.02 -29.43
C ASN A 948 -28.67 0.33 -28.53
N GLU A 949 -28.38 -0.87 -28.03
CA GLU A 949 -29.32 -1.61 -27.18
C GLU A 949 -29.52 -0.93 -25.83
N GLU A 950 -28.44 -0.45 -25.21
CA GLU A 950 -28.52 0.31 -23.96
C GLU A 950 -29.19 1.68 -24.19
N ALA A 951 -28.91 2.35 -25.31
CA ALA A 951 -29.58 3.59 -25.69
C ALA A 951 -31.11 3.43 -25.75
N LYS A 952 -31.62 2.36 -26.38
CA LYS A 952 -33.06 2.05 -26.45
C LYS A 952 -33.67 1.85 -25.06
N ILE A 953 -32.98 1.13 -24.17
CA ILE A 953 -33.42 0.93 -22.77
C ILE A 953 -33.56 2.26 -22.03
N LEU A 954 -32.59 3.17 -22.19
CA LEU A 954 -32.56 4.46 -21.51
C LEU A 954 -33.66 5.41 -22.00
N ILE A 955 -33.93 5.42 -23.31
CA ILE A 955 -35.05 6.18 -23.89
C ILE A 955 -36.38 5.71 -23.27
N GLU A 956 -36.64 4.40 -23.23
CA GLU A 956 -37.88 3.84 -22.64
C GLU A 956 -37.96 3.95 -21.11
N ALA A 957 -36.82 4.07 -20.44
CA ALA A 957 -36.75 4.32 -19.00
C ALA A 957 -37.07 5.79 -18.64
N GLY A 958 -37.15 6.69 -19.63
CA GLY A 958 -37.49 8.10 -19.42
C GLY A 958 -36.28 9.02 -19.30
N ALA A 959 -35.20 8.76 -20.04
CA ALA A 959 -34.14 9.75 -20.24
C ALA A 959 -34.73 11.07 -20.77
N ASP A 960 -34.21 12.21 -20.30
CA ASP A 960 -34.58 13.50 -20.87
C ASP A 960 -33.87 13.68 -22.22
N LEU A 961 -34.64 13.56 -23.30
CA LEU A 961 -34.13 13.58 -24.68
C LEU A 961 -33.73 14.98 -25.16
N ASN A 962 -34.13 16.01 -24.43
CA ASN A 962 -33.92 17.42 -24.77
C ASN A 962 -32.98 18.13 -23.79
N MET A 963 -32.52 17.46 -22.75
CA MET A 963 -31.59 18.05 -21.80
C MET A 963 -30.22 18.31 -22.47
N PRO A 964 -29.71 19.57 -22.43
CA PRO A 964 -28.35 19.85 -22.85
C PRO A 964 -27.39 19.23 -21.84
N HIS A 965 -26.51 18.37 -22.34
CA HIS A 965 -25.51 17.71 -21.51
C HIS A 965 -24.22 18.53 -21.51
N GLU A 966 -23.85 19.14 -20.38
CA GLU A 966 -22.62 19.92 -20.21
C GLU A 966 -21.40 19.01 -19.95
N HIS A 967 -20.78 18.45 -20.99
CA HIS A 967 -19.51 17.75 -20.85
C HIS A 967 -18.46 18.44 -21.70
N PHE A 968 -17.36 18.89 -21.07
CA PHE A 968 -16.19 19.49 -21.73
C PHE A 968 -16.54 20.58 -22.75
N ASP A 969 -17.21 21.64 -22.30
CA ASP A 969 -17.56 22.85 -23.07
C ASP A 969 -18.52 22.65 -24.26
N LYS A 970 -19.09 21.45 -24.45
CA LYS A 970 -20.03 21.15 -25.55
C LYS A 970 -21.37 20.67 -25.02
N GLU A 971 -22.33 21.58 -24.91
CA GLU A 971 -23.74 21.23 -24.69
C GLU A 971 -24.31 20.52 -25.91
N ARG A 972 -24.54 19.21 -25.79
CA ARG A 972 -25.14 18.41 -26.88
C ARG A 972 -26.25 17.49 -26.35
N PRO A 973 -27.51 17.75 -26.73
CA PRO A 973 -28.62 16.83 -26.51
C PRO A 973 -28.39 15.49 -27.24
N PRO A 974 -29.01 14.38 -26.77
CA PRO A 974 -28.87 13.05 -27.36
C PRO A 974 -29.02 13.00 -28.88
N ILE A 975 -30.00 13.72 -29.44
CA ILE A 975 -30.25 13.72 -30.89
C ILE A 975 -29.08 14.31 -31.69
N ILE A 976 -28.39 15.34 -31.16
CA ILE A 976 -27.21 15.92 -31.81
C ILE A 976 -26.06 14.90 -31.82
N ILE A 977 -25.87 14.18 -30.71
CA ILE A 977 -24.83 13.14 -30.61
C ILE A 977 -25.15 11.99 -31.57
N ALA A 978 -26.37 11.46 -31.55
CA ALA A 978 -26.80 10.39 -32.45
C ALA A 978 -26.58 10.78 -33.93
N SER A 979 -26.94 12.01 -34.30
CA SER A 979 -26.73 12.52 -35.66
C SER A 979 -25.27 12.69 -36.04
N GLN A 980 -24.42 13.17 -35.14
CA GLN A 980 -22.99 13.32 -35.40
C GLN A 980 -22.31 11.96 -35.60
N TYR A 981 -22.61 10.99 -34.73
CA TYR A 981 -21.98 9.67 -34.73
C TYR A 981 -22.60 8.71 -35.76
N GLY A 982 -23.72 9.06 -36.38
CA GLY A 982 -24.30 8.29 -37.50
C GLY A 982 -25.33 7.25 -37.09
N HIS A 983 -25.98 7.40 -35.94
CA HIS A 983 -26.95 6.43 -35.39
C HIS A 983 -28.36 6.67 -35.93
N GLU A 984 -28.58 6.43 -37.23
CA GLU A 984 -29.85 6.72 -37.92
C GLU A 984 -31.08 6.10 -37.22
N GLU A 985 -31.00 4.82 -36.84
CA GLU A 985 -32.09 4.14 -36.14
C GLU A 985 -32.43 4.84 -34.81
N ILE A 986 -31.42 5.23 -34.04
CA ILE A 986 -31.63 5.91 -32.76
C ILE A 986 -32.17 7.32 -32.97
N VAL A 987 -31.77 8.03 -34.03
CA VAL A 987 -32.36 9.34 -34.37
C VAL A 987 -33.87 9.21 -34.60
N LYS A 988 -34.32 8.18 -35.34
CA LYS A 988 -35.75 7.92 -35.55
C LYS A 988 -36.48 7.65 -34.22
N ILE A 989 -35.92 6.77 -33.38
CA ILE A 989 -36.50 6.44 -32.07
C ILE A 989 -36.57 7.68 -31.17
N LEU A 990 -35.53 8.53 -31.17
CA LEU A 990 -35.53 9.77 -30.40
C LEU A 990 -36.65 10.71 -30.86
N LEU A 991 -36.85 10.88 -32.17
CA LEU A 991 -37.94 11.70 -32.74
C LEU A 991 -39.32 11.14 -32.39
N GLU A 992 -39.51 9.83 -32.53
CA GLU A 992 -40.75 9.13 -32.15
C GLU A 992 -41.11 9.31 -30.67
N ASN A 993 -40.10 9.51 -29.81
CA ASN A 993 -40.26 9.72 -28.37
C ASN A 993 -40.20 11.21 -27.96
N GLY A 994 -40.32 12.15 -28.92
CA GLY A 994 -40.47 13.58 -28.63
C GLY A 994 -39.17 14.37 -28.44
N ALA A 995 -38.04 13.88 -28.95
CA ALA A 995 -36.83 14.70 -29.05
C ALA A 995 -37.06 15.87 -30.03
N ASN A 996 -36.62 17.07 -29.65
CA ASN A 996 -36.73 18.29 -30.45
C ASN A 996 -35.60 18.32 -31.50
N PRO A 997 -35.89 18.15 -32.81
CA PRO A 997 -34.86 18.18 -33.86
C PRO A 997 -34.17 19.54 -34.00
N ASN A 998 -34.85 20.61 -33.56
CA ASN A 998 -34.39 21.99 -33.65
C ASN A 998 -33.66 22.48 -32.40
N ILE A 999 -33.36 21.59 -31.45
CA ILE A 999 -32.58 21.97 -30.28
C ILE A 999 -31.19 22.46 -30.69
N GLN A 1000 -30.75 23.54 -30.05
CA GLN A 1000 -29.51 24.24 -30.39
C GLN A 1000 -28.45 24.05 -29.30
N THR A 1001 -27.20 23.89 -29.72
CA THR A 1001 -26.04 24.02 -28.83
C THR A 1001 -25.79 25.50 -28.46
N LYS A 1002 -24.87 25.79 -27.52
CA LYS A 1002 -24.40 27.17 -27.24
C LYS A 1002 -23.93 27.93 -28.49
N ASN A 1003 -23.50 27.21 -29.52
CA ASN A 1003 -23.01 27.78 -30.78
C ASN A 1003 -24.10 27.88 -31.86
N GLY A 1004 -25.35 27.54 -31.56
CA GLY A 1004 -26.46 27.53 -32.52
C GLY A 1004 -26.56 26.28 -33.40
N ASP A 1005 -25.60 25.34 -33.32
CA ASP A 1005 -25.67 24.09 -34.09
C ASP A 1005 -26.87 23.23 -33.69
N THR A 1006 -27.49 22.55 -34.66
CA THR A 1006 -28.61 21.59 -34.47
C THR A 1006 -28.17 20.18 -34.85
N ALA A 1007 -29.06 19.19 -34.68
CA ALA A 1007 -28.83 17.83 -35.17
C ALA A 1007 -28.56 17.81 -36.68
N LEU A 1008 -29.29 18.64 -37.46
CA LEU A 1008 -29.15 18.74 -38.91
C LEU A 1008 -27.78 19.30 -39.30
N HIS A 1009 -27.33 20.38 -38.65
CA HIS A 1009 -25.99 20.95 -38.87
C HIS A 1009 -24.89 19.91 -38.65
N ASN A 1010 -25.00 19.11 -37.58
CA ASN A 1010 -24.03 18.07 -37.25
C ASN A 1010 -24.07 16.88 -38.22
N ALA A 1011 -25.26 16.40 -38.58
CA ALA A 1011 -25.43 15.35 -39.58
C ALA A 1011 -24.82 15.75 -40.92
N ALA A 1012 -25.13 16.95 -41.41
CA ALA A 1012 -24.62 17.48 -42.68
C ALA A 1012 -23.09 17.65 -42.65
N ARG A 1013 -22.55 18.25 -41.57
CA ARG A 1013 -21.09 18.43 -41.39
C ARG A 1013 -20.33 17.11 -41.37
N MET A 1014 -20.93 16.05 -40.82
CA MET A 1014 -20.35 14.71 -40.75
C MET A 1014 -20.67 13.86 -41.99
N GLY A 1015 -21.36 14.40 -43.00
CA GLY A 1015 -21.73 13.68 -44.23
C GLY A 1015 -22.77 12.58 -44.03
N ARG A 1016 -23.62 12.67 -43.00
CA ARG A 1016 -24.65 11.68 -42.68
C ARG A 1016 -25.93 11.96 -43.48
N TYR A 1017 -25.94 11.58 -44.75
CA TYR A 1017 -27.04 11.86 -45.69
C TYR A 1017 -28.39 11.34 -45.21
N ASP A 1018 -28.49 10.08 -44.81
CA ASP A 1018 -29.76 9.46 -44.42
C ASP A 1018 -30.36 10.13 -43.17
N ILE A 1019 -29.51 10.51 -42.22
CA ILE A 1019 -29.93 11.27 -41.02
C ILE A 1019 -30.36 12.68 -41.41
N THR A 1020 -29.66 13.34 -42.32
CA THR A 1020 -30.02 14.68 -42.83
C THR A 1020 -31.42 14.64 -43.44
N LYS A 1021 -31.73 13.60 -44.21
CA LYS A 1021 -33.06 13.38 -44.79
C LYS A 1021 -34.12 13.21 -43.69
N VAL A 1022 -33.88 12.32 -42.72
CA VAL A 1022 -34.78 12.06 -41.58
C VAL A 1022 -35.06 13.32 -40.75
N LEU A 1023 -34.11 14.24 -40.64
CA LEU A 1023 -34.27 15.48 -39.86
C LEU A 1023 -34.96 16.61 -40.63
N ILE A 1024 -35.08 16.50 -41.96
CA ILE A 1024 -35.77 17.47 -42.82
C ILE A 1024 -37.23 17.07 -43.05
N GLU A 1025 -37.48 15.77 -43.19
CA GLU A 1025 -38.82 15.16 -43.23
C GLU A 1025 -39.56 15.35 -41.90
#